data_AF-A0A832GZ27-F1
#
_entry.id   AF-A0A832GZ27-F1
#
_cell.length_a   1.000
_cell.length_b   1.000
_cell.length_c   1.000
_cell.angle_alpha   90.00
_cell.angle_beta   90.00
_cell.angle_gamma   90.00
#
_symmetry.space_group_name_H-M   'P 1'
#
loop_
_entity.id
_entity.type
_entity.pdbx_description
1 polymer ?
#
loop_
_entity_poly.entity_id
_entity_poly.type
_entity_poly.pdbx_seq_one_letter_code
_entity_poly.pdbx_strand_id
1 'polypeptide(L)'
;MQVTPDRVVEILSRAAPEPLTLPVRSLDHADHVLRTALMGYPELAADHLLHPEAARDLPAIVSSIVRRATLLIEREGLRGCELEGRVVRRARIYKAVLELALNLIGVERAWAGIGRDGAELVLRSLVNALEAWEGKDRGELGEPAVLAGVIERELERARRVNRGKSMVAAMAAEIEKGLRGDSLAKSFVEAAGKVFAENFYRRAYEARICKFGNDYALGLRWLRHLGFVQVSTNPVLAARAYEDDTELWEAFKKYASKVLSSEHPEWFAEPEKYADDLAMEATRFALLENFYVFRVPFVLSGYHDGLVSYQLNPLIAHDAEKGVEAVKVFVERLERDLSVYDEYLWWGYSVPEKGRPNLVVKVAAAYPAAIEIAERINSMGVGQNITLSYTVSQEVLVGAAALRGMAKAVKKGIVPTQTYNTNMGGRLEDHLREVLAAKLLLEALGKLGEEEKWRLLDRLASKLGVKLEEWSEARRKGLEAAVEYLCSVRVMGRNLRRAEYVEALAETKAFGSCADVERMLEKWERAVSLSGTYVTKRVYEIFFAPWNRGKWVEYLVKTVGVARDQAELVLDRFDLLPASKRKSIDTLLTLSSINVTNTEFPDHQLNVVEAATGLSLEELRESVAKPLSGNELELLMQLEDFVKAYEASPETAELLSEAGIKQDYGHRGVSPNDWPSYGPCAKTLREFTNAYLAFRSKVIELAKEV
;
A
#
# COMPACT_ATOMS: atom_id res chain seq x y z
N MET A 1 -5.29 -34.83 -27.44
CA MET A 1 -5.58 -34.06 -26.20
C MET A 1 -5.97 -32.66 -26.65
N GLN A 2 -7.16 -32.19 -26.27
CA GLN A 2 -7.68 -30.89 -26.71
C GLN A 2 -7.10 -29.78 -25.83
N VAL A 3 -6.62 -28.70 -26.44
CA VAL A 3 -6.13 -27.51 -25.73
C VAL A 3 -7.33 -26.59 -25.52
N THR A 4 -7.83 -26.51 -24.29
CA THR A 4 -8.92 -25.59 -23.88
C THR A 4 -8.33 -24.43 -23.05
N PRO A 5 -9.05 -23.30 -22.89
CA PRO A 5 -8.62 -22.20 -22.03
C PRO A 5 -8.21 -22.64 -20.61
N ASP A 6 -9.05 -23.45 -19.95
CA ASP A 6 -8.76 -23.97 -18.60
C ASP A 6 -7.47 -24.80 -18.56
N ARG A 7 -7.23 -25.62 -19.59
CA ARG A 7 -5.99 -26.40 -19.66
C ARG A 7 -4.77 -25.51 -19.87
N VAL A 8 -4.91 -24.42 -20.62
CA VAL A 8 -3.85 -23.42 -20.77
C VAL A 8 -3.54 -22.78 -19.41
N VAL A 9 -4.55 -22.41 -18.62
CA VAL A 9 -4.35 -21.89 -17.25
C VAL A 9 -3.57 -22.89 -16.38
N GLU A 10 -3.95 -24.18 -16.41
CA GLU A 10 -3.26 -25.24 -15.67
C GLU A 10 -1.80 -25.46 -16.13
N ILE A 11 -1.54 -25.41 -17.44
CA ILE A 11 -0.18 -25.51 -17.99
C ILE A 11 0.66 -24.31 -17.51
N LEU A 12 0.07 -23.11 -17.53
CA LEU A 12 0.75 -21.87 -17.16
C LEU A 12 1.04 -21.75 -15.66
N SER A 13 0.20 -22.31 -14.78
CA SER A 13 0.48 -22.32 -13.33
C SER A 13 1.66 -23.22 -12.97
N ARG A 14 1.94 -24.26 -13.77
CA ARG A 14 3.09 -25.17 -13.59
C ARG A 14 4.36 -24.71 -14.29
N ALA A 15 4.25 -23.80 -15.24
CA ALA A 15 5.37 -23.33 -16.05
C ALA A 15 6.26 -22.33 -15.27
N ALA A 16 7.35 -22.83 -14.69
CA ALA A 16 8.32 -21.98 -13.99
C ALA A 16 9.10 -21.09 -14.98
N PRO A 17 9.44 -19.84 -14.57
CA PRO A 17 10.40 -19.03 -15.31
C PRO A 17 11.82 -19.61 -15.20
N GLU A 18 12.61 -19.42 -16.24
CA GLU A 18 14.05 -19.67 -16.23
C GLU A 18 14.76 -18.62 -15.36
N PRO A 19 15.83 -18.94 -14.63
CA PRO A 19 16.56 -17.91 -13.87
C PRO A 19 17.12 -16.80 -14.77
N LEU A 20 16.98 -15.55 -14.34
CA LEU A 20 17.70 -14.42 -14.94
C LEU A 20 19.21 -14.59 -14.69
N THR A 21 20.05 -14.36 -15.71
CA THR A 21 21.50 -14.57 -15.65
C THR A 21 22.27 -13.41 -16.26
N LEU A 22 23.46 -13.14 -15.73
CA LEU A 22 24.37 -12.08 -16.23
C LEU A 22 25.58 -12.69 -16.95
N PRO A 23 26.12 -12.03 -18.00
CA PRO A 23 25.62 -10.80 -18.61
C PRO A 23 24.38 -11.05 -19.49
N VAL A 24 23.52 -10.04 -19.63
CA VAL A 24 22.35 -10.09 -20.52
C VAL A 24 22.81 -10.19 -21.98
N ARG A 25 22.30 -11.20 -22.71
CA ARG A 25 22.66 -11.46 -24.11
C ARG A 25 21.45 -11.19 -25.02
N SER A 26 21.41 -9.99 -25.58
CA SER A 26 20.39 -9.61 -26.56
C SER A 26 21.02 -8.88 -27.74
N LEU A 27 20.42 -9.05 -28.93
CA LEU A 27 20.91 -8.46 -30.18
C LEU A 27 20.43 -7.01 -30.37
N ASP A 28 19.16 -6.77 -30.05
CA ASP A 28 18.47 -5.49 -30.12
C ASP A 28 17.26 -5.52 -29.16
N HIS A 29 16.54 -4.41 -29.02
CA HIS A 29 15.38 -4.32 -28.12
C HIS A 29 14.29 -5.36 -28.45
N ALA A 30 14.08 -5.67 -29.73
CA ALA A 30 13.07 -6.66 -30.11
C ALA A 30 13.47 -8.09 -29.74
N ASP A 31 14.74 -8.46 -29.91
CA ASP A 31 15.31 -9.72 -29.42
C ASP A 31 15.25 -9.79 -27.89
N HIS A 32 15.58 -8.68 -27.21
CA HIS A 32 15.54 -8.58 -25.76
C HIS A 32 14.14 -8.86 -25.22
N VAL A 33 13.12 -8.16 -25.72
CA VAL A 33 11.71 -8.36 -25.32
C VAL A 33 11.28 -9.82 -25.52
N LEU A 34 11.53 -10.40 -26.70
CA LEU A 34 11.09 -11.76 -26.98
C LEU A 34 11.83 -12.81 -26.15
N ARG A 35 13.15 -12.67 -25.96
CA ARG A 35 13.93 -13.60 -25.12
C ARG A 35 13.48 -13.54 -23.67
N THR A 36 13.37 -12.33 -23.11
CA THR A 36 12.94 -12.12 -21.72
C THR A 36 11.53 -12.66 -21.49
N ALA A 37 10.61 -12.43 -22.44
CA ALA A 37 9.27 -13.02 -22.39
C ALA A 37 9.30 -14.55 -22.45
N LEU A 38 10.07 -15.14 -23.38
CA LEU A 38 10.19 -16.58 -23.54
C LEU A 38 10.87 -17.27 -22.36
N MET A 39 11.74 -16.58 -21.61
CA MET A 39 12.29 -17.05 -20.33
C MET A 39 11.23 -17.11 -19.22
N GLY A 40 10.06 -16.50 -19.41
CA GLY A 40 8.96 -16.50 -18.44
C GLY A 40 8.75 -15.18 -17.70
N TYR A 41 9.31 -14.07 -18.22
CA TYR A 41 9.12 -12.73 -17.65
C TYR A 41 8.44 -11.78 -18.65
N PRO A 42 7.21 -12.06 -19.09
CA PRO A 42 6.53 -11.22 -20.08
C PRO A 42 6.25 -9.79 -19.59
N GLU A 43 6.01 -9.58 -18.29
CA GLU A 43 5.80 -8.25 -17.70
C GLU A 43 7.08 -7.40 -17.73
N LEU A 44 8.22 -8.00 -17.35
CA LEU A 44 9.55 -7.37 -17.44
C LEU A 44 9.90 -7.03 -18.89
N ALA A 45 9.61 -7.96 -19.81
CA ALA A 45 9.81 -7.73 -21.24
C ALA A 45 8.97 -6.55 -21.77
N ALA A 46 7.72 -6.42 -21.34
CA ALA A 46 6.88 -5.29 -21.72
C ALA A 46 7.35 -3.97 -21.08
N ASP A 47 7.75 -4.01 -19.81
CA ASP A 47 8.21 -2.83 -19.06
C ASP A 47 9.54 -2.27 -19.58
N HIS A 48 10.37 -3.11 -20.19
CA HIS A 48 11.59 -2.68 -20.87
C HIS A 48 11.35 -1.57 -21.92
N LEU A 49 10.16 -1.49 -22.52
CA LEU A 49 9.83 -0.45 -23.50
C LEU A 49 9.31 0.85 -22.86
N LEU A 50 9.13 0.88 -21.54
CA LEU A 50 8.78 2.07 -20.77
C LEU A 50 10.03 2.88 -20.42
N HIS A 51 10.73 3.37 -21.45
CA HIS A 51 11.90 4.23 -21.28
C HIS A 51 11.89 5.36 -22.32
N PRO A 52 12.28 6.60 -21.94
CA PRO A 52 12.32 7.74 -22.88
C PRO A 52 13.20 7.52 -24.12
N GLU A 53 14.27 6.73 -24.01
CA GLU A 53 15.11 6.37 -25.15
C GLU A 53 14.38 5.45 -26.14
N ALA A 54 13.57 4.50 -25.63
CA ALA A 54 12.76 3.60 -26.45
C ALA A 54 11.60 4.32 -27.15
N ALA A 55 11.05 5.36 -26.50
CA ALA A 55 9.88 6.09 -26.97
C ALA A 55 10.07 6.69 -28.38
N ARG A 56 11.31 7.03 -28.76
CA ARG A 56 11.65 7.60 -30.07
C ARG A 56 11.47 6.62 -31.22
N ASP A 57 11.91 5.38 -31.02
CA ASP A 57 11.94 4.33 -32.04
C ASP A 57 10.87 3.26 -31.81
N LEU A 58 9.94 3.50 -30.88
CA LEU A 58 8.94 2.53 -30.45
C LEU A 58 8.17 1.87 -31.61
N PRO A 59 7.68 2.59 -32.65
CA PRO A 59 7.02 1.93 -33.78
C PRO A 59 7.91 0.93 -34.52
N ALA A 60 9.19 1.24 -34.70
CA ALA A 60 10.14 0.36 -35.38
C ALA A 60 10.50 -0.86 -34.52
N ILE A 61 10.72 -0.64 -33.21
CA ILE A 61 10.97 -1.71 -32.24
C ILE A 61 9.78 -2.67 -32.22
N VAL A 62 8.56 -2.16 -32.11
CA VAL A 62 7.34 -2.97 -32.07
C VAL A 62 7.10 -3.70 -33.39
N SER A 63 7.35 -3.05 -34.54
CA SER A 63 7.29 -3.73 -35.83
C SER A 63 8.21 -4.96 -35.88
N SER A 64 9.44 -4.81 -35.37
CA SER A 64 10.41 -5.93 -35.28
C SER A 64 9.95 -7.02 -34.31
N ILE A 65 9.40 -6.66 -33.14
CA ILE A 65 8.81 -7.61 -32.17
C ILE A 65 7.69 -8.40 -32.84
N VAL A 66 6.70 -7.74 -33.44
CA VAL A 66 5.55 -8.36 -34.10
C VAL A 66 6.00 -9.29 -35.23
N ARG A 67 6.96 -8.87 -36.05
CA ARG A 67 7.50 -9.69 -37.14
C ARG A 67 8.12 -10.98 -36.60
N ARG A 68 8.98 -10.88 -35.58
CA ARG A 68 9.69 -12.04 -35.00
C ARG A 68 8.74 -12.95 -34.22
N ALA A 69 7.83 -12.39 -33.44
CA ALA A 69 6.78 -13.13 -32.74
C ALA A 69 5.91 -13.92 -33.72
N THR A 70 5.45 -13.28 -34.80
CA THR A 70 4.69 -13.94 -35.86
C THR A 70 5.46 -15.13 -36.44
N LEU A 71 6.75 -14.98 -36.77
CA LEU A 71 7.55 -16.08 -37.29
C LEU A 71 7.69 -17.26 -36.30
N LEU A 72 7.81 -16.98 -35.01
CA LEU A 72 7.84 -18.01 -33.97
C LEU A 72 6.51 -18.77 -33.89
N ILE A 73 5.40 -18.02 -33.87
CA ILE A 73 4.04 -18.57 -33.82
C ILE A 73 3.77 -19.41 -35.08
N GLU A 74 4.15 -18.93 -36.26
CA GLU A 74 4.00 -19.64 -37.54
C GLU A 74 4.79 -20.94 -37.59
N ARG A 75 6.00 -20.96 -37.02
CA ARG A 75 6.87 -22.14 -36.99
C ARG A 75 6.38 -23.21 -36.01
N GLU A 76 5.76 -22.81 -34.91
CA GLU A 76 5.38 -23.71 -33.81
C GLU A 76 3.89 -24.06 -33.82
N GLY A 77 3.47 -24.97 -34.69
CA GLY A 77 2.09 -25.48 -34.68
C GLY A 77 1.73 -26.20 -33.37
N LEU A 78 0.49 -26.03 -32.90
CA LEU A 78 -0.01 -26.63 -31.65
C LEU A 78 -0.48 -28.10 -31.83
N ARG A 79 0.43 -28.97 -32.28
CA ARG A 79 0.19 -30.42 -32.46
C ARG A 79 1.44 -31.25 -32.14
N GLY A 80 1.27 -32.51 -31.75
CA GLY A 80 2.37 -33.46 -31.54
C GLY A 80 2.90 -33.55 -30.11
N CYS A 81 4.09 -34.15 -29.94
CA CYS A 81 4.64 -34.60 -28.65
C CYS A 81 5.19 -33.50 -27.71
N GLU A 82 5.24 -32.24 -28.12
CA GLU A 82 5.73 -31.09 -27.30
C GLU A 82 4.67 -30.00 -27.10
N LEU A 83 3.40 -30.39 -27.11
CA LEU A 83 2.27 -29.47 -27.12
C LEU A 83 2.31 -28.44 -25.98
N GLU A 84 2.56 -28.88 -24.74
CA GLU A 84 2.56 -27.97 -23.58
C GLU A 84 3.68 -26.92 -23.66
N GLY A 85 4.89 -27.30 -24.06
CA GLY A 85 6.00 -26.37 -24.22
C GLY A 85 5.71 -25.29 -25.27
N ARG A 86 5.03 -25.65 -26.38
CA ARG A 86 4.60 -24.71 -27.41
C ARG A 86 3.47 -23.79 -26.93
N VAL A 87 2.51 -24.33 -26.17
CA VAL A 87 1.46 -23.53 -25.51
C VAL A 87 2.09 -22.50 -24.57
N VAL A 88 3.05 -22.90 -23.73
CA VAL A 88 3.76 -21.98 -22.82
C VAL A 88 4.46 -20.86 -23.58
N ARG A 89 5.22 -21.18 -24.64
CA ARG A 89 5.93 -20.16 -25.42
C ARG A 89 4.97 -19.20 -26.12
N ARG A 90 3.90 -19.71 -26.74
CA ARG A 90 2.88 -18.88 -27.39
C ARG A 90 2.14 -18.00 -26.39
N ALA A 91 1.77 -18.54 -25.23
CA ALA A 91 1.15 -17.78 -24.15
C ALA A 91 2.06 -16.67 -23.58
N ARG A 92 3.36 -16.94 -23.41
CA ARG A 92 4.36 -15.93 -22.99
C ARG A 92 4.44 -14.78 -24.01
N ILE A 93 4.38 -15.07 -25.31
CA ILE A 93 4.32 -14.05 -26.37
C ILE A 93 3.02 -13.23 -26.26
N TYR A 94 1.86 -13.89 -26.17
CA TYR A 94 0.58 -13.19 -26.00
C TYR A 94 0.59 -12.28 -24.78
N LYS A 95 1.04 -12.77 -23.63
CA LYS A 95 1.11 -12.01 -22.39
C LYS A 95 2.00 -10.78 -22.55
N ALA A 96 3.20 -10.90 -23.12
CA ALA A 96 4.10 -9.76 -23.31
C ALA A 96 3.49 -8.67 -24.22
N VAL A 97 2.78 -9.09 -25.28
CA VAL A 97 2.15 -8.16 -26.23
C VAL A 97 0.89 -7.51 -25.64
N LEU A 98 0.09 -8.25 -24.87
CA LEU A 98 -1.03 -7.69 -24.11
C LEU A 98 -0.55 -6.70 -23.04
N GLU A 99 0.49 -7.03 -22.28
CA GLU A 99 1.09 -6.14 -21.29
C GLU A 99 1.62 -4.85 -21.93
N LEU A 100 2.26 -4.94 -23.10
CA LEU A 100 2.68 -3.76 -23.85
C LEU A 100 1.48 -2.89 -24.26
N ALA A 101 0.37 -3.49 -24.70
CA ALA A 101 -0.85 -2.76 -25.01
C ALA A 101 -1.43 -2.06 -23.77
N LEU A 102 -1.50 -2.75 -22.63
CA LEU A 102 -1.98 -2.18 -21.37
C LEU A 102 -1.08 -1.04 -20.87
N ASN A 103 0.24 -1.18 -20.95
CA ASN A 103 1.22 -0.14 -20.63
C ASN A 103 1.02 1.14 -21.46
N LEU A 104 0.64 1.01 -22.74
CA LEU A 104 0.37 2.15 -23.63
C LEU A 104 -0.95 2.87 -23.33
N ILE A 105 -1.93 2.14 -22.80
CA ILE A 105 -3.22 2.69 -22.37
C ILE A 105 -3.14 3.27 -20.95
N GLY A 106 -2.28 2.68 -20.11
CA GLY A 106 -1.99 3.08 -18.75
C GLY A 106 -1.27 4.44 -18.63
N VAL A 107 -0.98 4.86 -17.40
CA VAL A 107 -0.29 6.13 -17.13
C VAL A 107 1.18 6.02 -17.51
N GLU A 108 1.70 4.81 -17.59
CA GLU A 108 3.09 4.48 -17.85
C GLU A 108 3.57 5.06 -19.17
N ARG A 109 2.69 5.14 -20.19
CA ARG A 109 2.95 5.87 -21.43
C ARG A 109 3.47 7.28 -21.16
N ALA A 110 2.84 8.01 -20.24
CA ALA A 110 3.22 9.38 -19.91
C ALA A 110 4.54 9.43 -19.13
N TRP A 111 4.79 8.47 -18.22
CA TRP A 111 6.05 8.36 -17.50
C TRP A 111 7.23 8.13 -18.45
N ALA A 112 7.05 7.27 -19.45
CA ALA A 112 8.06 6.98 -20.46
C ALA A 112 8.20 8.07 -21.54
N GLY A 113 7.41 9.15 -21.49
CA GLY A 113 7.45 10.22 -22.50
C GLY A 113 6.94 9.82 -23.89
N ILE A 114 6.16 8.74 -24.00
CA ILE A 114 5.63 8.26 -25.28
C ILE A 114 4.45 9.15 -25.70
N GLY A 115 4.53 9.77 -26.88
CA GLY A 115 3.44 10.62 -27.43
C GLY A 115 2.14 9.85 -27.69
N ARG A 116 0.98 10.53 -27.62
CA ARG A 116 -0.34 9.90 -27.84
C ARG A 116 -0.47 9.29 -29.24
N ASP A 117 -0.18 10.07 -30.28
CA ASP A 117 -0.31 9.60 -31.67
C ASP A 117 0.60 8.39 -31.95
N GLY A 118 1.82 8.40 -31.42
CA GLY A 118 2.76 7.29 -31.50
C GLY A 118 2.25 6.04 -30.77
N ALA A 119 1.72 6.21 -29.55
CA ALA A 119 1.12 5.13 -28.79
C ALA A 119 -0.10 4.53 -29.51
N GLU A 120 -0.97 5.34 -30.10
CA GLU A 120 -2.15 4.89 -30.85
C GLU A 120 -1.77 4.11 -32.12
N LEU A 121 -0.73 4.54 -32.85
CA LEU A 121 -0.21 3.80 -33.99
C LEU A 121 0.34 2.43 -33.58
N VAL A 122 1.12 2.41 -32.49
CA VAL A 122 1.71 1.18 -31.95
C VAL A 122 0.61 0.25 -31.45
N LEU A 123 -0.35 0.76 -30.68
CA LEU A 123 -1.46 -0.01 -30.14
C LEU A 123 -2.29 -0.67 -31.25
N ARG A 124 -2.61 0.06 -32.32
CA ARG A 124 -3.27 -0.52 -33.51
C ARG A 124 -2.46 -1.65 -34.12
N SER A 125 -1.14 -1.49 -34.21
CA SER A 125 -0.25 -2.53 -34.76
C SER A 125 -0.22 -3.79 -33.89
N LEU A 126 -0.21 -3.62 -32.56
CA LEU A 126 -0.26 -4.73 -31.59
C LEU A 126 -1.60 -5.47 -31.67
N VAL A 127 -2.72 -4.74 -31.69
CA VAL A 127 -4.07 -5.32 -31.78
C VAL A 127 -4.23 -6.11 -33.08
N ASN A 128 -3.83 -5.54 -34.22
CA ASN A 128 -3.88 -6.24 -35.51
C ASN A 128 -3.06 -7.54 -35.50
N ALA A 129 -1.88 -7.53 -34.85
CA ALA A 129 -1.05 -8.71 -34.72
C ALA A 129 -1.71 -9.78 -33.84
N LEU A 130 -2.27 -9.37 -32.69
CA LEU A 130 -2.99 -10.25 -31.78
C LEU A 130 -4.22 -10.88 -32.46
N GLU A 131 -4.99 -10.12 -33.24
CA GLU A 131 -6.15 -10.65 -34.01
C GLU A 131 -5.71 -11.68 -35.06
N ALA A 132 -4.58 -11.46 -35.74
CA ALA A 132 -4.03 -12.43 -36.68
C ALA A 132 -3.61 -13.74 -35.98
N TRP A 133 -2.95 -13.64 -34.82
CA TRP A 133 -2.55 -14.81 -34.03
C TRP A 133 -3.76 -15.52 -33.41
N GLU A 134 -4.76 -14.78 -32.95
CA GLU A 134 -6.06 -15.31 -32.49
C GLU A 134 -6.72 -16.15 -33.58
N GLY A 135 -6.74 -15.64 -34.82
CA GLY A 135 -7.24 -16.36 -35.99
C GLY A 135 -6.48 -17.66 -36.26
N LYS A 136 -5.16 -17.66 -36.06
CA LYS A 136 -4.33 -18.87 -36.17
C LYS A 136 -4.65 -19.89 -35.08
N ASP A 137 -4.77 -19.46 -33.82
CA ASP A 137 -5.18 -20.35 -32.72
C ASP A 137 -6.55 -20.99 -33.02
N ARG A 138 -7.51 -20.19 -33.48
CA ARG A 138 -8.83 -20.68 -33.89
C ARG A 138 -8.75 -21.69 -35.03
N GLY A 139 -7.87 -21.47 -36.02
CA GLY A 139 -7.63 -22.42 -37.10
C GLY A 139 -6.96 -23.73 -36.66
N GLU A 140 -6.09 -23.68 -35.64
CA GLU A 140 -5.35 -24.85 -35.14
C GLU A 140 -6.15 -25.69 -34.14
N LEU A 141 -6.96 -25.03 -33.29
CA LEU A 141 -7.63 -25.60 -32.12
C LEU A 141 -9.15 -25.56 -32.17
N GLY A 142 -9.76 -24.82 -33.11
CA GLY A 142 -11.20 -24.57 -33.20
C GLY A 142 -11.68 -23.35 -32.42
N GLU A 143 -10.88 -22.85 -31.48
CA GLU A 143 -11.14 -21.69 -30.63
C GLU A 143 -9.81 -20.99 -30.28
N PRO A 144 -9.79 -19.71 -29.86
CA PRO A 144 -8.56 -19.02 -29.47
C PRO A 144 -8.08 -19.42 -28.06
N ALA A 145 -7.93 -20.73 -27.79
CA ALA A 145 -7.75 -21.27 -26.45
C ALA A 145 -6.53 -20.72 -25.69
N VAL A 146 -5.40 -20.48 -26.39
CA VAL A 146 -4.19 -19.98 -25.75
C VAL A 146 -4.35 -18.53 -25.30
N LEU A 147 -4.84 -17.65 -26.19
CA LEU A 147 -5.14 -16.27 -25.84
C LEU A 147 -6.20 -16.17 -24.73
N ALA A 148 -7.27 -16.96 -24.83
CA ALA A 148 -8.33 -17.00 -23.83
C ALA A 148 -7.80 -17.45 -22.46
N GLY A 149 -6.97 -18.50 -22.42
CA GLY A 149 -6.34 -18.94 -21.17
C GLY A 149 -5.39 -17.90 -20.56
N VAL A 150 -4.68 -17.12 -21.38
CA VAL A 150 -3.86 -16.00 -20.88
C VAL A 150 -4.74 -14.91 -20.25
N ILE A 151 -5.80 -14.46 -20.95
CA ILE A 151 -6.71 -13.43 -20.44
C ILE A 151 -7.41 -13.90 -19.16
N GLU A 152 -7.93 -15.14 -19.15
CA GLU A 152 -8.63 -15.71 -18.00
C GLU A 152 -7.72 -15.78 -16.78
N ARG A 153 -6.46 -16.21 -16.93
CA ARG A 153 -5.49 -16.26 -15.83
C ARG A 153 -5.29 -14.87 -15.18
N GLU A 154 -5.21 -13.83 -15.99
CA GLU A 154 -5.00 -12.46 -15.49
C GLU A 154 -6.23 -11.89 -14.79
N LEU A 155 -7.42 -12.12 -15.36
CA LEU A 155 -8.68 -11.71 -14.73
C LEU A 155 -8.95 -12.53 -13.46
N GLU A 156 -8.62 -13.82 -13.42
CA GLU A 156 -8.75 -14.65 -12.22
C GLU A 156 -7.85 -14.14 -11.08
N ARG A 157 -6.58 -13.83 -11.36
CA ARG A 157 -5.66 -13.22 -10.38
C ARG A 157 -6.21 -11.90 -9.84
N ALA A 158 -6.77 -11.06 -10.70
CA ALA A 158 -7.42 -9.81 -10.30
C ALA A 158 -8.65 -10.05 -9.41
N ARG A 159 -9.50 -11.03 -9.75
CA ARG A 159 -10.70 -11.41 -8.98
C ARG A 159 -10.38 -11.95 -7.58
N ARG A 160 -9.20 -12.54 -7.37
CA ARG A 160 -8.79 -13.08 -6.06
C ARG A 160 -8.36 -12.01 -5.06
N VAL A 161 -8.01 -10.80 -5.51
CA VAL A 161 -7.51 -9.72 -4.64
C VAL A 161 -8.51 -9.41 -3.52
N ASN A 162 -8.06 -9.56 -2.27
CA ASN A 162 -8.86 -9.38 -1.06
C ASN A 162 -10.15 -10.22 -1.07
N ARG A 163 -10.05 -11.48 -1.52
CA ARG A 163 -11.17 -12.45 -1.64
C ARG A 163 -12.33 -11.89 -2.48
N GLY A 164 -12.00 -11.15 -3.54
CA GLY A 164 -12.96 -10.52 -4.45
C GLY A 164 -13.58 -9.21 -3.96
N LYS A 165 -13.27 -8.77 -2.73
CA LYS A 165 -13.72 -7.47 -2.20
C LYS A 165 -12.71 -6.38 -2.52
N SER A 166 -12.57 -6.05 -3.80
CA SER A 166 -11.62 -5.02 -4.23
C SER A 166 -12.07 -4.28 -5.48
N MET A 167 -11.57 -3.05 -5.65
CA MET A 167 -11.70 -2.31 -6.91
C MET A 167 -11.11 -3.09 -8.09
N VAL A 168 -9.96 -3.76 -7.89
CA VAL A 168 -9.31 -4.58 -8.93
C VAL A 168 -10.20 -5.75 -9.37
N ALA A 169 -10.86 -6.44 -8.43
CA ALA A 169 -11.82 -7.48 -8.76
C ALA A 169 -13.05 -6.93 -9.50
N ALA A 170 -13.55 -5.75 -9.10
CA ALA A 170 -14.66 -5.08 -9.79
C ALA A 170 -14.28 -4.67 -11.23
N MET A 171 -13.06 -4.16 -11.43
CA MET A 171 -12.51 -3.84 -12.75
C MET A 171 -12.42 -5.10 -13.62
N ALA A 172 -11.92 -6.21 -13.09
CA ALA A 172 -11.84 -7.47 -13.82
C ALA A 172 -13.23 -7.96 -14.29
N ALA A 173 -14.22 -7.91 -13.40
CA ALA A 173 -15.60 -8.26 -13.73
C ALA A 173 -16.21 -7.35 -14.81
N GLU A 174 -15.86 -6.06 -14.83
CA GLU A 174 -16.33 -5.13 -15.86
C GLU A 174 -15.64 -5.35 -17.21
N ILE A 175 -14.34 -5.68 -17.20
CA ILE A 175 -13.60 -6.06 -18.42
C ILE A 175 -14.20 -7.33 -19.03
N GLU A 176 -14.50 -8.32 -18.19
CA GLU A 176 -15.08 -9.62 -18.61
C GLU A 176 -16.40 -9.45 -19.36
N LYS A 177 -17.27 -8.53 -18.91
CA LYS A 177 -18.54 -8.20 -19.61
C LYS A 177 -18.33 -7.63 -21.02
N GLY A 178 -17.17 -7.01 -21.27
CA GLY A 178 -16.83 -6.40 -22.55
C GLY A 178 -16.22 -7.37 -23.57
N LEU A 179 -15.87 -8.60 -23.16
CA LEU A 179 -15.20 -9.58 -24.00
C LEU A 179 -16.12 -10.16 -25.07
N ARG A 180 -15.58 -10.34 -26.29
CA ARG A 180 -16.29 -10.91 -27.43
C ARG A 180 -15.50 -12.08 -28.01
N GLY A 181 -16.11 -13.27 -28.06
CA GLY A 181 -15.41 -14.50 -28.48
C GLY A 181 -14.96 -14.56 -29.95
N ASP A 182 -15.55 -13.70 -30.80
CA ASP A 182 -15.18 -13.53 -32.21
C ASP A 182 -14.00 -12.54 -32.43
N SER A 183 -13.68 -11.73 -31.42
CA SER A 183 -12.65 -10.68 -31.46
C SER A 183 -12.08 -10.47 -30.06
N LEU A 184 -11.48 -11.53 -29.50
CA LEU A 184 -11.12 -11.59 -28.09
C LEU A 184 -9.99 -10.62 -27.73
N ALA A 185 -8.93 -10.57 -28.55
CA ALA A 185 -7.79 -9.68 -28.31
C ALA A 185 -8.22 -8.21 -28.29
N LYS A 186 -8.94 -7.78 -29.32
CA LYS A 186 -9.39 -6.40 -29.47
C LYS A 186 -10.39 -6.01 -28.39
N SER A 187 -11.39 -6.85 -28.13
CA SER A 187 -12.40 -6.58 -27.10
C SER A 187 -11.80 -6.47 -25.70
N PHE A 188 -10.80 -7.28 -25.36
CA PHE A 188 -10.07 -7.17 -24.09
C PHE A 188 -9.36 -5.82 -23.96
N VAL A 189 -8.59 -5.41 -24.97
CA VAL A 189 -7.83 -4.15 -24.96
C VAL A 189 -8.79 -2.94 -24.89
N GLU A 190 -9.88 -2.96 -25.65
CA GLU A 190 -10.93 -1.92 -25.62
C GLU A 190 -11.61 -1.83 -24.26
N ALA A 191 -12.01 -2.97 -23.67
CA ALA A 191 -12.69 -3.02 -22.39
C ALA A 191 -11.77 -2.55 -21.24
N ALA A 192 -10.53 -3.03 -21.20
CA ALA A 192 -9.53 -2.60 -20.22
C ALA A 192 -9.27 -1.09 -20.31
N GLY A 193 -9.10 -0.56 -21.53
CA GLY A 193 -8.86 0.87 -21.71
C GLY A 193 -10.02 1.75 -21.28
N LYS A 194 -11.25 1.32 -21.54
CA LYS A 194 -12.44 2.02 -21.04
C LYS A 194 -12.48 2.02 -19.51
N VAL A 195 -12.31 0.86 -18.88
CA VAL A 195 -12.33 0.71 -17.42
C VAL A 195 -11.24 1.56 -16.76
N PHE A 196 -10.04 1.65 -17.33
CA PHE A 196 -8.98 2.50 -16.80
C PHE A 196 -9.31 3.98 -16.93
N ALA A 197 -9.76 4.43 -18.10
CA ALA A 197 -10.03 5.83 -18.38
C ALA A 197 -11.19 6.40 -17.54
N GLU A 198 -12.21 5.59 -17.25
CA GLU A 198 -13.39 6.00 -16.48
C GLU A 198 -13.14 5.99 -14.95
N ASN A 199 -12.07 5.34 -14.49
CA ASN A 199 -11.76 5.18 -13.07
C ASN A 199 -11.39 6.54 -12.40
N PHE A 200 -11.93 6.78 -11.21
CA PHE A 200 -11.68 7.99 -10.43
C PHE A 200 -10.18 8.22 -10.17
N TYR A 201 -9.43 7.20 -9.75
CA TYR A 201 -8.01 7.34 -9.41
C TYR A 201 -7.19 7.75 -10.61
N ARG A 202 -7.47 7.15 -11.78
CA ARG A 202 -6.83 7.54 -13.03
C ARG A 202 -7.04 9.00 -13.35
N ARG A 203 -8.30 9.44 -13.31
CA ARG A 203 -8.67 10.83 -13.59
C ARG A 203 -8.05 11.81 -12.58
N ALA A 204 -8.05 11.46 -11.29
CA ALA A 204 -7.46 12.27 -10.23
C ALA A 204 -5.93 12.38 -10.34
N TYR A 205 -5.26 11.27 -10.68
CA TYR A 205 -3.81 11.24 -10.91
C TYR A 205 -3.42 12.11 -12.11
N GLU A 206 -4.08 11.94 -13.26
CA GLU A 206 -3.78 12.74 -14.47
C GLU A 206 -4.09 14.23 -14.30
N ALA A 207 -5.12 14.56 -13.52
CA ALA A 207 -5.45 15.94 -13.14
C ALA A 207 -4.52 16.53 -12.07
N ARG A 208 -3.52 15.76 -11.61
CA ARG A 208 -2.56 16.11 -10.56
C ARG A 208 -3.25 16.60 -9.30
N ILE A 209 -4.22 15.83 -8.81
CA ILE A 209 -4.98 16.17 -7.61
C ILE A 209 -4.40 15.50 -6.38
N CYS A 210 -3.85 14.29 -6.52
CA CYS A 210 -3.22 13.54 -5.45
C CYS A 210 -2.39 12.39 -6.03
N LYS A 211 -1.36 11.96 -5.29
CA LYS A 211 -0.72 10.65 -5.48
C LYS A 211 -1.50 9.58 -4.70
N PHE A 212 -1.43 8.34 -5.16
CA PHE A 212 -2.14 7.22 -4.54
C PHE A 212 -1.23 6.02 -4.29
N GLY A 213 -1.52 5.30 -3.21
CA GLY A 213 -0.85 4.08 -2.82
C GLY A 213 -1.82 2.97 -2.40
N ASN A 214 -1.34 1.74 -2.39
CA ASN A 214 -2.12 0.55 -2.06
C ASN A 214 -1.66 -0.06 -0.74
N ASP A 215 -2.58 -0.35 0.19
CA ASP A 215 -2.26 -1.04 1.45
C ASP A 215 -2.52 -2.55 1.36
N TYR A 216 -2.04 -3.17 0.27
CA TYR A 216 -2.13 -4.59 -0.01
C TYR A 216 -1.00 -5.04 -0.95
N ALA A 217 -0.60 -6.30 -0.88
CA ALA A 217 0.51 -6.81 -1.71
C ALA A 217 0.07 -7.26 -3.12
N LEU A 218 -1.22 -7.54 -3.34
CA LEU A 218 -1.71 -8.11 -4.60
C LEU A 218 -2.46 -7.08 -5.46
N GLY A 219 -2.57 -7.36 -6.77
CA GLY A 219 -3.31 -6.54 -7.74
C GLY A 219 -2.56 -5.29 -8.23
N LEU A 220 -1.28 -5.16 -7.89
CA LEU A 220 -0.49 -3.95 -8.07
C LEU A 220 -0.31 -3.53 -9.53
N ARG A 221 -0.20 -4.49 -10.45
CA ARG A 221 -0.06 -4.23 -11.89
C ARG A 221 -1.24 -3.41 -12.42
N TRP A 222 -2.46 -3.80 -12.06
CA TRP A 222 -3.70 -3.10 -12.44
C TRP A 222 -3.77 -1.69 -11.84
N LEU A 223 -3.36 -1.54 -10.59
CA LEU A 223 -3.33 -0.23 -9.91
C LEU A 223 -2.26 0.70 -10.50
N ARG A 224 -1.13 0.16 -10.93
CA ARG A 224 -0.06 0.93 -11.61
C ARG A 224 -0.59 1.59 -12.87
N HIS A 225 -1.40 0.89 -13.67
CA HIS A 225 -2.03 1.46 -14.87
C HIS A 225 -2.93 2.68 -14.58
N LEU A 226 -3.46 2.78 -13.36
CA LEU A 226 -4.28 3.91 -12.91
C LEU A 226 -3.44 5.07 -12.34
N GLY A 227 -2.15 4.89 -12.07
CA GLY A 227 -1.30 5.92 -11.45
C GLY A 227 -1.08 5.77 -9.95
N PHE A 228 -1.30 4.58 -9.40
CA PHE A 228 -0.75 4.28 -8.08
C PHE A 228 0.78 4.28 -8.17
N VAL A 229 1.44 4.84 -7.16
CA VAL A 229 2.89 5.03 -7.12
C VAL A 229 3.51 4.59 -5.79
N GLN A 230 2.72 4.01 -4.90
CA GLN A 230 3.18 3.59 -3.58
C GLN A 230 2.49 2.31 -3.15
N VAL A 231 3.18 1.46 -2.41
CA VAL A 231 2.60 0.30 -1.73
C VAL A 231 2.99 0.33 -0.28
N SER A 232 2.01 0.21 0.61
CA SER A 232 2.22 0.02 2.03
C SER A 232 1.99 -1.45 2.38
N THR A 233 2.99 -2.08 3.02
CA THR A 233 2.83 -3.42 3.59
C THR A 233 3.36 -3.47 5.03
N ASN A 234 3.08 -4.59 5.68
CA ASN A 234 3.62 -4.98 6.99
C ASN A 234 3.57 -6.52 7.08
N PRO A 235 4.14 -7.16 8.14
CA PRO A 235 4.11 -8.61 8.26
C PRO A 235 2.69 -9.21 8.24
N VAL A 236 1.69 -8.49 8.72
CA VAL A 236 0.29 -8.95 8.69
C VAL A 236 -0.25 -9.00 7.26
N LEU A 237 0.07 -7.99 6.45
CA LEU A 237 -0.32 -7.92 5.05
C LEU A 237 0.49 -8.91 4.21
N ALA A 238 1.77 -9.12 4.52
CA ALA A 238 2.57 -10.18 3.91
C ALA A 238 1.98 -11.57 4.23
N ALA A 239 1.59 -11.82 5.49
CA ALA A 239 0.91 -13.05 5.88
C ALA A 239 -0.40 -13.26 5.12
N ARG A 240 -1.19 -12.19 4.89
CA ARG A 240 -2.40 -12.27 4.06
C ARG A 240 -2.12 -12.60 2.60
N ALA A 241 -0.99 -12.14 2.05
CA ALA A 241 -0.61 -12.50 0.68
C ALA A 241 -0.43 -14.02 0.54
N TYR A 242 0.21 -14.66 1.53
CA TYR A 242 0.32 -16.12 1.61
C TYR A 242 -1.02 -16.85 1.86
N GLU A 243 -2.01 -16.19 2.45
CA GLU A 243 -3.36 -16.76 2.65
C GLU A 243 -4.22 -16.64 1.38
N ASP A 244 -4.10 -15.55 0.64
CA ASP A 244 -4.83 -15.31 -0.60
C ASP A 244 -4.20 -16.03 -1.81
N ASP A 245 -2.88 -16.25 -1.80
CA ASP A 245 -2.15 -17.00 -2.83
C ASP A 245 -1.39 -18.19 -2.23
N THR A 246 -1.99 -19.37 -2.33
CA THR A 246 -1.39 -20.62 -1.87
C THR A 246 -0.14 -21.03 -2.66
N GLU A 247 0.03 -20.54 -3.90
CA GLU A 247 1.23 -20.83 -4.70
C GLU A 247 2.47 -20.17 -4.10
N LEU A 248 2.30 -19.07 -3.34
CA LEU A 248 3.39 -18.33 -2.73
C LEU A 248 4.11 -19.15 -1.64
N TRP A 249 3.39 -19.97 -0.88
CA TRP A 249 4.01 -20.87 0.11
C TRP A 249 4.91 -21.90 -0.55
N GLU A 250 4.45 -22.52 -1.64
CA GLU A 250 5.23 -23.49 -2.40
C GLU A 250 6.44 -22.86 -3.07
N ALA A 251 6.29 -21.63 -3.57
CA ALA A 251 7.40 -20.85 -4.12
C ALA A 251 8.44 -20.52 -3.04
N PHE A 252 7.98 -20.08 -1.86
CA PHE A 252 8.86 -19.77 -0.73
C PHE A 252 9.58 -21.02 -0.21
N LYS A 253 8.90 -22.17 -0.10
CA LYS A 253 9.52 -23.45 0.29
C LYS A 253 10.63 -23.88 -0.66
N LYS A 254 10.42 -23.73 -1.98
CA LYS A 254 11.44 -23.99 -3.00
C LYS A 254 12.62 -23.01 -2.90
N TYR A 255 12.36 -21.74 -2.63
CA TYR A 255 13.41 -20.74 -2.40
C TYR A 255 14.19 -21.05 -1.12
N ALA A 256 13.51 -21.38 -0.02
CA ALA A 256 14.13 -21.72 1.25
C ALA A 256 15.03 -22.95 1.12
N SER A 257 14.54 -24.03 0.50
CA SER A 257 15.30 -25.28 0.31
C SER A 257 16.49 -25.19 -0.62
N LYS A 258 16.51 -24.26 -1.58
CA LYS A 258 17.60 -24.14 -2.57
C LYS A 258 18.57 -23.00 -2.29
N VAL A 259 18.08 -21.91 -1.74
CA VAL A 259 18.86 -20.67 -1.56
C VAL A 259 19.13 -20.47 -0.08
N LEU A 260 18.11 -20.31 0.76
CA LEU A 260 18.30 -19.98 2.17
C LEU A 260 19.05 -21.08 2.93
N SER A 261 18.74 -22.35 2.70
CA SER A 261 19.42 -23.49 3.35
C SER A 261 20.91 -23.57 3.02
N SER A 262 21.31 -23.04 1.86
CA SER A 262 22.70 -23.00 1.42
C SER A 262 23.42 -21.75 1.92
N GLU A 263 22.74 -20.61 1.98
CA GLU A 263 23.30 -19.34 2.48
C GLU A 263 23.37 -19.28 4.01
N HIS A 264 22.39 -19.89 4.69
CA HIS A 264 22.18 -19.85 6.13
C HIS A 264 21.79 -21.24 6.68
N PRO A 265 22.67 -22.26 6.58
CA PRO A 265 22.37 -23.61 7.05
C PRO A 265 21.97 -23.66 8.53
N GLU A 266 22.49 -22.74 9.35
CA GLU A 266 22.18 -22.61 10.77
C GLU A 266 20.72 -22.25 11.04
N TRP A 267 20.04 -21.54 10.13
CA TRP A 267 18.61 -21.21 10.28
C TRP A 267 17.72 -22.45 10.20
N PHE A 268 18.13 -23.48 9.46
CA PHE A 268 17.36 -24.71 9.30
C PHE A 268 17.77 -25.78 10.31
N ALA A 269 18.99 -25.69 10.85
CA ALA A 269 19.43 -26.51 11.97
C ALA A 269 18.77 -26.10 13.30
N GLU A 270 18.57 -24.79 13.53
CA GLU A 270 17.97 -24.24 14.75
C GLU A 270 16.87 -23.19 14.44
N PRO A 271 15.76 -23.55 13.76
CA PRO A 271 14.78 -22.57 13.23
C PRO A 271 14.11 -21.71 14.30
N GLU A 272 13.97 -22.19 15.54
CA GLU A 272 13.46 -21.39 16.65
C GLU A 272 14.39 -20.24 17.05
N LYS A 273 15.71 -20.41 16.91
CA LYS A 273 16.71 -19.40 17.26
C LYS A 273 16.78 -18.29 16.22
N TYR A 274 16.54 -18.62 14.96
CA TYR A 274 16.53 -17.70 13.81
C TYR A 274 15.11 -17.38 13.32
N ALA A 275 14.14 -17.50 14.23
CA ALA A 275 12.72 -17.34 13.93
C ALA A 275 12.40 -15.99 13.29
N ASP A 276 13.00 -14.91 13.80
CA ASP A 276 12.77 -13.57 13.27
C ASP A 276 13.42 -13.38 11.90
N ASP A 277 14.64 -13.89 11.68
CA ASP A 277 15.32 -13.83 10.38
C ASP A 277 14.50 -14.56 9.29
N LEU A 278 14.01 -15.76 9.59
CA LEU A 278 13.15 -16.54 8.71
C LEU A 278 11.85 -15.79 8.37
N ALA A 279 11.18 -15.19 9.36
CA ALA A 279 9.94 -14.45 9.13
C ALA A 279 10.15 -13.15 8.35
N MET A 280 11.26 -12.45 8.57
CA MET A 280 11.61 -11.25 7.83
C MET A 280 12.00 -11.57 6.38
N GLU A 281 12.63 -12.72 6.12
CA GLU A 281 12.87 -13.22 4.76
C GLU A 281 11.59 -13.68 4.05
N ALA A 282 10.69 -14.38 4.74
CA ALA A 282 9.38 -14.73 4.20
C ALA A 282 8.57 -13.47 3.85
N THR A 283 8.71 -12.41 4.66
CA THR A 283 8.13 -11.09 4.38
C THR A 283 8.77 -10.46 3.14
N ARG A 284 10.11 -10.43 3.02
CA ARG A 284 10.80 -9.92 1.82
C ARG A 284 10.32 -10.65 0.56
N PHE A 285 10.31 -11.98 0.61
CA PHE A 285 9.94 -12.84 -0.52
C PHE A 285 8.54 -12.55 -1.03
N ALA A 286 7.57 -12.40 -0.11
CA ALA A 286 6.18 -12.04 -0.45
C ALA A 286 6.04 -10.66 -1.11
N LEU A 287 7.05 -9.79 -0.99
CA LEU A 287 7.02 -8.42 -1.51
C LEU A 287 7.90 -8.25 -2.76
N LEU A 288 8.64 -9.27 -3.19
CA LEU A 288 9.55 -9.16 -4.35
C LEU A 288 8.82 -8.68 -5.61
N GLU A 289 7.63 -9.23 -5.88
CA GLU A 289 6.81 -8.79 -7.01
C GLU A 289 6.44 -7.30 -6.91
N ASN A 290 6.15 -6.79 -5.71
CA ASN A 290 5.83 -5.39 -5.48
C ASN A 290 7.00 -4.50 -5.89
N PHE A 291 8.23 -4.88 -5.52
CA PHE A 291 9.42 -4.12 -5.90
C PHE A 291 9.59 -4.10 -7.42
N TYR A 292 9.37 -5.23 -8.10
CA TYR A 292 9.42 -5.34 -9.57
C TYR A 292 8.38 -4.47 -10.29
N VAL A 293 7.11 -4.56 -9.88
CA VAL A 293 6.00 -3.81 -10.51
C VAL A 293 6.27 -2.30 -10.50
N PHE A 294 6.88 -1.78 -9.45
CA PHE A 294 7.11 -0.36 -9.27
C PHE A 294 8.53 0.12 -9.65
N ARG A 295 9.37 -0.71 -10.27
CA ARG A 295 10.71 -0.30 -10.75
C ARG A 295 10.65 0.84 -11.77
N VAL A 296 9.73 0.76 -12.72
CA VAL A 296 9.58 1.77 -13.78
C VAL A 296 9.31 3.17 -13.20
N PRO A 297 8.23 3.40 -12.42
CA PRO A 297 8.01 4.73 -11.84
C PRO A 297 9.14 5.16 -10.90
N PHE A 298 9.81 4.23 -10.21
CA PHE A 298 10.94 4.57 -9.34
C PHE A 298 12.13 5.17 -10.07
N VAL A 299 12.57 4.51 -11.13
CA VAL A 299 13.73 4.99 -11.90
C VAL A 299 13.36 6.26 -12.67
N LEU A 300 12.21 6.27 -13.35
CA LEU A 300 11.82 7.40 -14.20
C LEU A 300 11.46 8.68 -13.43
N SER A 301 10.99 8.56 -12.18
CA SER A 301 10.71 9.72 -11.32
C SER A 301 11.94 10.24 -10.58
N GLY A 302 13.10 9.60 -10.72
CA GLY A 302 14.28 9.91 -9.91
C GLY A 302 14.03 9.62 -8.43
N TYR A 303 13.50 8.44 -8.11
CA TYR A 303 13.29 7.92 -6.75
C TYR A 303 12.17 8.62 -5.94
N HIS A 304 11.26 9.33 -6.61
CA HIS A 304 10.15 10.06 -5.99
C HIS A 304 8.87 9.20 -5.87
N ASP A 305 8.64 8.35 -6.86
CA ASP A 305 7.47 7.47 -6.99
C ASP A 305 7.90 6.01 -7.10
N GLY A 306 6.97 5.07 -7.02
CA GLY A 306 7.25 3.62 -7.13
C GLY A 306 7.80 2.96 -5.86
N LEU A 307 7.42 3.46 -4.68
CA LEU A 307 7.99 3.02 -3.40
C LEU A 307 7.20 1.89 -2.76
N VAL A 308 7.91 0.89 -2.23
CA VAL A 308 7.32 -0.21 -1.46
C VAL A 308 7.71 -0.09 0.00
N SER A 309 6.72 -0.07 0.89
CA SER A 309 6.94 -0.03 2.33
C SER A 309 7.19 -1.42 2.89
N TYR A 310 8.34 -1.61 3.54
CA TYR A 310 8.69 -2.82 4.27
C TYR A 310 8.85 -2.47 5.75
N GLN A 311 8.13 -3.16 6.63
CA GLN A 311 8.16 -2.85 8.05
C GLN A 311 9.27 -3.60 8.78
N LEU A 312 10.00 -2.89 9.65
CA LEU A 312 10.98 -3.50 10.56
C LEU A 312 10.32 -4.45 11.55
N ASN A 313 11.09 -5.41 12.05
CA ASN A 313 10.63 -6.34 13.06
C ASN A 313 10.06 -5.55 14.27
N PRO A 314 8.75 -5.71 14.60
CA PRO A 314 8.13 -4.94 15.66
C PRO A 314 8.74 -5.20 17.04
N LEU A 315 9.43 -6.34 17.24
CA LEU A 315 10.09 -6.69 18.49
C LEU A 315 11.33 -5.85 18.80
N ILE A 316 11.93 -5.22 17.79
CA ILE A 316 13.12 -4.36 17.94
C ILE A 316 12.81 -2.87 17.73
N ALA A 317 11.53 -2.49 17.61
CA ALA A 317 11.12 -1.12 17.31
C ALA A 317 11.55 -0.06 18.36
N HIS A 318 11.94 -0.49 19.55
CA HIS A 318 12.44 0.35 20.64
C HIS A 318 13.97 0.53 20.63
N ASP A 319 14.70 -0.16 19.74
CA ASP A 319 16.16 -0.22 19.71
C ASP A 319 16.67 0.36 18.38
N ALA A 320 17.21 1.57 18.43
CA ALA A 320 17.65 2.29 17.24
C ALA A 320 18.83 1.62 16.52
N GLU A 321 19.79 1.07 17.27
CA GLU A 321 20.95 0.42 16.68
C GLU A 321 20.55 -0.85 15.94
N LYS A 322 19.77 -1.73 16.59
CA LYS A 322 19.26 -2.94 15.93
C LYS A 322 18.36 -2.62 14.75
N GLY A 323 17.52 -1.60 14.88
CA GLY A 323 16.64 -1.14 13.79
C GLY A 323 17.42 -0.69 12.57
N VAL A 324 18.45 0.15 12.76
CA VAL A 324 19.30 0.64 11.66
C VAL A 324 20.13 -0.48 11.04
N GLU A 325 20.64 -1.41 11.85
CA GLU A 325 21.40 -2.55 11.33
C GLU A 325 20.53 -3.49 10.48
N ALA A 326 19.30 -3.80 10.94
CA ALA A 326 18.35 -4.58 10.17
C ALA A 326 18.01 -3.93 8.81
N VAL A 327 17.95 -2.59 8.75
CA VAL A 327 17.77 -1.86 7.48
C VAL A 327 18.92 -2.10 6.52
N LYS A 328 20.17 -2.03 6.97
CA LYS A 328 21.34 -2.23 6.10
C LYS A 328 21.33 -3.62 5.48
N VAL A 329 21.14 -4.65 6.31
CA VAL A 329 21.07 -6.05 5.86
C VAL A 329 19.97 -6.25 4.82
N PHE A 330 18.79 -5.67 5.06
CA PHE A 330 17.69 -5.76 4.11
C PHE A 330 17.98 -5.04 2.78
N VAL A 331 18.54 -3.83 2.85
CA VAL A 331 18.92 -3.03 1.67
C VAL A 331 19.94 -3.77 0.82
N GLU A 332 21.01 -4.29 1.43
CA GLU A 332 22.06 -5.04 0.73
C GLU A 332 21.51 -6.30 0.05
N ARG A 333 20.56 -7.00 0.69
CA ARG A 333 19.92 -8.18 0.09
C ARG A 333 19.02 -7.80 -1.07
N LEU A 334 18.15 -6.81 -0.89
CA LEU A 334 17.24 -6.37 -1.93
C LEU A 334 17.98 -5.77 -3.13
N GLU A 335 19.08 -5.06 -2.91
CA GLU A 335 19.92 -4.53 -3.98
C GLU A 335 20.49 -5.65 -4.87
N ARG A 336 20.88 -6.80 -4.29
CA ARG A 336 21.31 -7.98 -5.08
C ARG A 336 20.20 -8.52 -5.98
N ASP A 337 18.99 -8.65 -5.45
CA ASP A 337 17.83 -9.11 -6.24
C ASP A 337 17.52 -8.14 -7.39
N LEU A 338 17.47 -6.85 -7.06
CA LEU A 338 17.10 -5.80 -8.00
C LEU A 338 18.18 -5.54 -9.04
N SER A 339 19.46 -5.74 -8.73
CA SER A 339 20.56 -5.55 -9.70
C SER A 339 20.40 -6.47 -10.91
N VAL A 340 20.05 -7.74 -10.67
CA VAL A 340 19.82 -8.69 -11.77
C VAL A 340 18.58 -8.30 -12.57
N TYR A 341 17.48 -7.93 -11.89
CA TYR A 341 16.25 -7.51 -12.56
C TYR A 341 16.46 -6.25 -13.42
N ASP A 342 17.13 -5.24 -12.87
CA ASP A 342 17.41 -3.96 -13.53
C ASP A 342 18.35 -4.10 -14.73
N GLU A 343 19.26 -5.08 -14.74
CA GLU A 343 20.09 -5.38 -15.91
C GLU A 343 19.25 -5.81 -17.12
N TYR A 344 18.15 -6.52 -16.88
CA TYR A 344 17.18 -6.87 -17.92
C TYR A 344 16.26 -5.69 -18.22
N LEU A 345 15.63 -5.09 -17.19
CA LEU A 345 14.68 -4.00 -17.39
C LEU A 345 15.30 -2.84 -18.19
N TRP A 346 16.54 -2.48 -17.86
CA TRP A 346 17.25 -1.35 -18.44
C TRP A 346 18.32 -1.73 -19.45
N TRP A 347 18.22 -2.92 -20.05
CA TRP A 347 19.21 -3.40 -21.01
C TRP A 347 19.40 -2.40 -22.17
N GLY A 348 20.62 -1.94 -22.40
CA GLY A 348 20.91 -1.02 -23.50
C GLY A 348 20.44 0.44 -23.30
N TYR A 349 19.91 0.81 -22.12
CA TYR A 349 19.60 2.20 -21.77
C TYR A 349 20.59 2.79 -20.76
N SER A 350 20.65 4.13 -20.71
CA SER A 350 21.50 4.86 -19.78
C SER A 350 20.79 5.14 -18.45
N VAL A 351 20.88 4.20 -17.50
CA VAL A 351 20.38 4.39 -16.12
C VAL A 351 21.54 4.63 -15.15
N PRO A 352 21.54 5.73 -14.36
CA PRO A 352 22.65 6.09 -13.48
C PRO A 352 22.97 5.08 -12.37
N GLU A 353 21.96 4.43 -11.82
CA GLU A 353 22.09 3.53 -10.67
C GLU A 353 21.11 2.36 -10.82
N LYS A 354 21.63 1.17 -11.10
CA LYS A 354 20.87 -0.09 -11.12
C LYS A 354 20.96 -0.78 -9.77
N GLY A 355 19.93 -1.53 -9.40
CA GLY A 355 19.88 -2.26 -8.13
C GLY A 355 19.39 -1.44 -6.95
N ARG A 356 19.43 -0.10 -7.00
CA ARG A 356 18.95 0.78 -5.91
C ARG A 356 17.56 0.37 -5.45
N PRO A 357 17.36 0.00 -4.17
CA PRO A 357 16.06 -0.38 -3.64
C PRO A 357 15.01 0.73 -3.75
N ASN A 358 13.86 0.41 -4.35
CA ASN A 358 12.66 1.26 -4.32
C ASN A 358 11.88 1.06 -3.01
N LEU A 359 12.59 1.29 -1.92
CA LEU A 359 12.21 0.92 -0.57
C LEU A 359 11.93 2.16 0.28
N VAL A 360 10.85 2.09 1.06
CA VAL A 360 10.70 2.89 2.28
C VAL A 360 10.56 1.97 3.49
N VAL A 361 11.40 2.20 4.50
CA VAL A 361 11.39 1.38 5.71
C VAL A 361 10.28 1.87 6.63
N LYS A 362 9.35 0.98 6.96
CA LYS A 362 8.24 1.31 7.85
C LYS A 362 8.71 1.29 9.31
N VAL A 363 8.85 2.47 9.90
CA VAL A 363 9.36 2.67 11.27
C VAL A 363 8.18 2.92 12.21
N ALA A 364 8.07 2.12 13.27
CA ALA A 364 7.01 2.30 14.25
C ALA A 364 7.29 3.50 15.16
N ALA A 365 6.50 4.58 15.04
CA ALA A 365 6.50 5.75 15.92
C ALA A 365 5.91 5.47 17.31
N ALA A 366 6.06 4.23 17.80
CA ALA A 366 5.62 3.82 19.13
C ALA A 366 6.65 4.15 20.22
N TYR A 367 7.90 4.42 19.83
CA TYR A 367 9.02 4.67 20.73
C TYR A 367 9.86 5.87 20.26
N PRO A 368 10.55 6.59 21.16
CA PRO A 368 11.47 7.67 20.80
C PRO A 368 12.55 7.26 19.80
N ALA A 369 12.96 5.98 19.83
CA ALA A 369 13.92 5.40 18.89
C ALA A 369 13.56 5.62 17.42
N ALA A 370 12.27 5.78 17.09
CA ALA A 370 11.81 6.08 15.74
C ALA A 370 12.41 7.37 15.16
N ILE A 371 12.66 8.38 16.00
CA ILE A 371 13.28 9.65 15.60
C ILE A 371 14.71 9.40 15.10
N GLU A 372 15.49 8.63 15.87
CA GLU A 372 16.88 8.32 15.53
C GLU A 372 16.98 7.41 14.31
N ILE A 373 16.15 6.35 14.26
CA ILE A 373 16.10 5.43 13.12
C ILE A 373 15.79 6.22 11.85
N ALA A 374 14.75 7.05 11.85
CA ALA A 374 14.35 7.85 10.69
C ALA A 374 15.49 8.76 10.23
N GLU A 375 16.16 9.48 11.14
CA GLU A 375 17.27 10.37 10.75
C GLU A 375 18.44 9.59 10.14
N ARG A 376 18.82 8.46 10.75
CA ARG A 376 19.98 7.67 10.32
C ARG A 376 19.75 7.03 8.96
N ILE A 377 18.61 6.38 8.73
CA ILE A 377 18.36 5.69 7.46
C ILE A 377 18.22 6.64 6.28
N ASN A 378 17.57 7.79 6.49
CA ASN A 378 17.48 8.82 5.47
C ASN A 378 18.84 9.44 5.13
N SER A 379 19.75 9.51 6.10
CA SER A 379 21.14 9.96 5.85
C SER A 379 21.98 9.01 4.99
N MET A 380 21.48 7.79 4.79
CA MET A 380 22.01 6.78 3.86
C MET A 380 21.30 6.80 2.49
N GLY A 381 20.31 7.67 2.29
CA GLY A 381 19.48 7.69 1.08
C GLY A 381 18.33 6.67 1.06
N VAL A 382 18.08 5.98 2.17
CA VAL A 382 16.98 5.02 2.33
C VAL A 382 15.78 5.75 2.93
N GLY A 383 14.64 5.75 2.24
CA GLY A 383 13.46 6.44 2.71
C GLY A 383 12.81 5.75 3.91
N GLN A 384 12.08 6.50 4.73
CA GLN A 384 11.22 5.96 5.80
C GLN A 384 9.74 6.12 5.44
N ASN A 385 8.91 5.26 6.02
CA ASN A 385 7.48 5.47 6.18
C ASN A 385 7.12 5.30 7.66
N ILE A 386 6.78 6.36 8.40
CA ILE A 386 6.41 6.14 9.81
C ILE A 386 5.05 5.47 9.92
N THR A 387 4.83 4.65 10.95
CA THR A 387 3.57 3.97 11.25
C THR A 387 3.35 3.90 12.75
N LEU A 388 2.16 3.46 13.22
CA LEU A 388 1.76 3.63 14.62
C LEU A 388 1.81 5.10 15.07
N SER A 389 1.53 6.00 14.13
CA SER A 389 1.43 7.45 14.30
C SER A 389 -0.05 7.85 14.27
N TYR A 390 -0.45 8.58 15.30
CA TYR A 390 -1.82 9.03 15.55
C TYR A 390 -1.86 10.51 15.95
N THR A 391 -0.72 11.07 16.35
CA THR A 391 -0.63 12.41 16.93
C THR A 391 0.20 13.34 16.07
N VAL A 392 -0.10 14.64 16.14
CA VAL A 392 0.70 15.71 15.53
C VAL A 392 2.15 15.62 16.00
N SER A 393 2.36 15.34 17.28
CA SER A 393 3.70 15.28 17.88
C SER A 393 4.54 14.14 17.31
N GLN A 394 3.97 12.94 17.15
CA GLN A 394 4.66 11.80 16.51
C GLN A 394 5.09 12.15 15.09
N GLU A 395 4.16 12.67 14.29
CA GLU A 395 4.41 12.94 12.86
C GLU A 395 5.39 14.10 12.66
N VAL A 396 5.29 15.17 13.44
CA VAL A 396 6.18 16.34 13.30
C VAL A 396 7.60 16.01 13.75
N LEU A 397 7.77 15.36 14.90
CA LEU A 397 9.11 15.05 15.44
C LEU A 397 9.87 14.07 14.54
N VAL A 398 9.22 12.98 14.10
CA VAL A 398 9.88 12.00 13.22
C VAL A 398 10.01 12.54 11.79
N GLY A 399 9.04 13.32 11.30
CA GLY A 399 9.12 13.99 10.00
C GLY A 399 10.30 14.96 9.92
N ALA A 400 10.51 15.81 10.93
CA ALA A 400 11.66 16.71 10.98
C ALA A 400 13.00 15.95 11.04
N ALA A 401 13.04 14.82 11.76
CA ALA A 401 14.21 13.94 11.78
C ALA A 401 14.52 13.33 10.41
N ALA A 402 13.50 12.90 9.67
CA ALA A 402 13.65 12.44 8.30
C ALA A 402 14.17 13.55 7.37
N LEU A 403 13.63 14.77 7.47
CA LEU A 403 14.12 15.93 6.70
C LEU A 403 15.60 16.21 7.00
N ARG A 404 16.03 16.18 8.27
CA ARG A 404 17.45 16.32 8.63
C ARG A 404 18.30 15.19 8.06
N GLY A 405 17.82 13.95 8.13
CA GLY A 405 18.48 12.78 7.55
C GLY A 405 18.68 12.93 6.03
N MET A 406 17.62 13.26 5.30
CA MET A 406 17.68 13.50 3.86
C MET A 406 18.62 14.66 3.50
N ALA A 407 18.60 15.77 4.25
CA ALA A 407 19.54 16.87 4.06
C ALA A 407 21.01 16.43 4.25
N LYS A 408 21.29 15.55 5.24
CA LYS A 408 22.61 14.94 5.41
C LYS A 408 23.00 14.04 4.23
N ALA A 409 22.04 13.37 3.59
CA ALA A 409 22.30 12.58 2.37
C ALA A 409 22.62 13.48 1.17
N VAL A 410 21.82 14.53 0.92
CA VAL A 410 22.06 15.48 -0.18
C VAL A 410 23.41 16.17 -0.03
N LYS A 411 23.82 16.51 1.19
CA LYS A 411 25.15 17.08 1.48
C LYS A 411 26.31 16.17 1.06
N LYS A 412 26.09 14.85 0.99
CA LYS A 412 27.04 13.84 0.49
C LYS A 412 26.91 13.57 -1.02
N GLY A 413 26.02 14.28 -1.72
CA GLY A 413 25.71 14.04 -3.12
C GLY A 413 24.73 12.88 -3.37
N ILE A 414 24.09 12.34 -2.32
CA ILE A 414 23.13 11.25 -2.44
C ILE A 414 21.74 11.87 -2.68
N VAL A 415 21.10 11.49 -3.79
CA VAL A 415 19.69 11.84 -4.03
C VAL A 415 18.83 11.07 -3.03
N PRO A 416 18.03 11.73 -2.18
CA PRO A 416 17.18 11.04 -1.21
C PRO A 416 16.08 10.26 -1.91
N THR A 417 15.71 9.12 -1.32
CA THR A 417 14.50 8.41 -1.68
C THR A 417 13.30 9.13 -1.05
N GLN A 418 12.14 9.11 -1.72
CA GLN A 418 10.89 9.64 -1.15
C GLN A 418 10.60 9.06 0.24
N THR A 419 9.98 9.88 1.08
CA THR A 419 9.63 9.53 2.45
C THR A 419 8.17 9.81 2.75
N TYR A 420 7.62 9.10 3.73
CA TYR A 420 6.20 9.17 4.07
C TYR A 420 5.97 9.26 5.58
N ASN A 421 4.90 9.93 5.96
CA ASN A 421 4.31 9.82 7.29
C ASN A 421 2.90 9.25 7.25
N THR A 422 2.74 7.98 7.66
CA THR A 422 1.41 7.36 7.71
C THR A 422 0.61 7.87 8.91
N ASN A 423 -0.52 8.55 8.68
CA ASN A 423 -1.48 8.84 9.75
C ASN A 423 -2.49 7.68 9.88
N MET A 424 -2.59 7.08 11.06
CA MET A 424 -3.54 5.98 11.35
C MET A 424 -4.87 6.50 11.92
N GLY A 425 -5.47 7.50 11.28
CA GLY A 425 -6.66 8.22 11.74
C GLY A 425 -7.83 7.31 12.12
N GLY A 426 -8.15 6.30 11.31
CA GLY A 426 -9.25 5.38 11.61
C GLY A 426 -9.06 4.56 12.91
N ARG A 427 -7.83 4.37 13.39
CA ARG A 427 -7.54 3.72 14.69
C ARG A 427 -7.65 4.70 15.85
N LEU A 428 -7.32 5.98 15.63
CA LEU A 428 -7.60 7.05 16.59
C LEU A 428 -9.11 7.20 16.78
N GLU A 429 -9.89 7.19 15.70
CA GLU A 429 -11.36 7.23 15.75
C GLU A 429 -11.94 6.07 16.57
N ASP A 430 -11.47 4.84 16.35
CA ASP A 430 -11.89 3.68 17.16
C ASP A 430 -11.60 3.91 18.64
N HIS A 431 -10.39 4.34 18.96
CA HIS A 431 -9.99 4.57 20.34
C HIS A 431 -10.85 5.65 21.03
N LEU A 432 -11.03 6.81 20.38
CA LEU A 432 -11.86 7.90 20.91
C LEU A 432 -13.32 7.49 21.07
N ARG A 433 -13.84 6.67 20.15
CA ARG A 433 -15.19 6.12 20.24
C ARG A 433 -15.35 5.23 21.47
N GLU A 434 -14.40 4.34 21.72
CA GLU A 434 -14.40 3.45 22.89
C GLU A 434 -14.33 4.24 24.20
N VAL A 435 -13.40 5.21 24.29
CA VAL A 435 -13.21 6.04 25.48
C VAL A 435 -14.45 6.89 25.77
N LEU A 436 -15.04 7.51 24.75
CA LEU A 436 -16.26 8.28 24.90
C LEU A 436 -17.44 7.41 25.33
N ALA A 437 -17.62 6.26 24.70
CA ALA A 437 -18.70 5.34 25.06
C ALA A 437 -18.56 4.82 26.50
N ALA A 438 -17.35 4.48 26.92
CA ALA A 438 -17.08 4.05 28.29
C ALA A 438 -17.36 5.19 29.28
N LYS A 439 -16.91 6.41 29.00
CA LYS A 439 -17.15 7.60 29.83
C LYS A 439 -18.65 7.86 30.01
N LEU A 440 -19.41 7.90 28.92
CA LEU A 440 -20.86 8.15 28.96
C LEU A 440 -21.60 7.04 29.73
N LEU A 441 -21.20 5.78 29.54
CA LEU A 441 -21.83 4.67 30.24
C LEU A 441 -21.51 4.70 31.74
N LEU A 442 -20.27 4.98 32.13
CA LEU A 442 -19.90 5.14 33.55
C LEU A 442 -20.66 6.30 34.21
N GLU A 443 -20.78 7.44 33.53
CA GLU A 443 -21.55 8.58 34.02
C GLU A 443 -23.04 8.24 34.20
N ALA A 444 -23.62 7.53 33.23
CA ALA A 444 -25.00 7.03 33.30
C ALA A 444 -25.20 6.05 34.47
N LEU A 445 -24.29 5.10 34.64
CA LEU A 445 -24.31 4.13 35.74
C LEU A 445 -24.18 4.81 37.10
N GLY A 446 -23.51 5.95 37.20
CA GLY A 446 -23.40 6.75 38.42
C GLY A 446 -24.75 7.21 39.02
N LYS A 447 -25.85 7.14 38.25
CA LYS A 447 -27.22 7.43 38.72
C LYS A 447 -27.93 6.22 39.35
N LEU A 448 -27.34 5.03 39.27
CA LEU A 448 -27.96 3.77 39.67
C LEU A 448 -27.32 3.19 40.93
N GLY A 449 -28.09 2.37 41.67
CA GLY A 449 -27.54 1.53 42.74
C GLY A 449 -26.67 0.38 42.20
N GLU A 450 -25.78 -0.19 43.03
CA GLU A 450 -24.82 -1.23 42.59
C GLU A 450 -25.50 -2.43 41.92
N GLU A 451 -26.59 -2.97 42.48
CA GLU A 451 -27.31 -4.07 41.84
C GLU A 451 -27.91 -3.68 40.48
N GLU A 452 -28.42 -2.46 40.36
CA GLU A 452 -29.03 -1.96 39.14
C GLU A 452 -27.99 -1.76 38.04
N LYS A 453 -26.78 -1.28 38.39
CA LYS A 453 -25.65 -1.17 37.47
C LYS A 453 -25.34 -2.50 36.82
N TRP A 454 -25.11 -3.54 37.63
CA TRP A 454 -24.77 -4.87 37.12
C TRP A 454 -25.92 -5.49 36.32
N ARG A 455 -27.18 -5.31 36.75
CA ARG A 455 -28.34 -5.78 35.97
C ARG A 455 -28.43 -5.11 34.59
N LEU A 456 -28.13 -3.82 34.50
CA LEU A 456 -28.11 -3.10 33.22
C LEU A 456 -26.96 -3.60 32.33
N LEU A 457 -25.76 -3.77 32.90
CA LEU A 457 -24.60 -4.29 32.19
C LEU A 457 -24.81 -5.73 31.69
N ASP A 458 -25.42 -6.60 32.49
CA ASP A 458 -25.75 -7.98 32.09
C ASP A 458 -26.75 -7.98 30.91
N ARG A 459 -27.77 -7.10 30.95
CA ARG A 459 -28.72 -6.93 29.83
C ARG A 459 -28.01 -6.42 28.58
N LEU A 460 -27.15 -5.42 28.72
CA LEU A 460 -26.40 -4.86 27.60
C LEU A 460 -25.47 -5.91 26.98
N ALA A 461 -24.70 -6.65 27.79
CA ALA A 461 -23.84 -7.73 27.34
C ALA A 461 -24.61 -8.80 26.54
N SER A 462 -25.78 -9.20 27.07
CA SER A 462 -26.67 -10.16 26.40
C SER A 462 -27.19 -9.63 25.07
N LYS A 463 -27.70 -8.40 25.03
CA LYS A 463 -28.19 -7.75 23.80
C LYS A 463 -27.09 -7.55 22.75
N LEU A 464 -25.86 -7.28 23.18
CA LEU A 464 -24.70 -7.16 22.30
C LEU A 464 -24.16 -8.52 21.80
N GLY A 465 -24.70 -9.64 22.29
CA GLY A 465 -24.32 -10.99 21.88
C GLY A 465 -22.97 -11.46 22.45
N VAL A 466 -22.57 -10.92 23.60
CA VAL A 466 -21.31 -11.29 24.27
C VAL A 466 -21.41 -12.70 24.83
N LYS A 467 -20.38 -13.52 24.63
CA LYS A 467 -20.31 -14.88 25.19
C LYS A 467 -20.21 -14.83 26.71
N LEU A 468 -20.87 -15.77 27.39
CA LEU A 468 -20.97 -15.79 28.86
C LEU A 468 -19.60 -15.89 29.53
N GLU A 469 -18.67 -16.65 28.95
CA GLU A 469 -17.32 -16.84 29.47
C GLU A 469 -16.52 -15.53 29.45
N GLU A 470 -16.56 -14.84 28.30
CA GLU A 470 -15.89 -13.55 28.11
C GLU A 470 -16.49 -12.46 29.01
N TRP A 471 -17.83 -12.44 29.12
CA TRP A 471 -18.52 -11.52 30.01
C TRP A 471 -18.16 -11.76 31.48
N SER A 472 -18.12 -13.03 31.90
CA SER A 472 -17.76 -13.41 33.26
C SER A 472 -16.31 -13.06 33.60
N GLU A 473 -15.40 -13.11 32.63
CA GLU A 473 -14.02 -12.66 32.81
C GLU A 473 -13.94 -11.13 32.96
N ALA A 474 -14.60 -10.38 32.06
CA ALA A 474 -14.62 -8.92 32.12
C ALA A 474 -15.22 -8.41 33.44
N ARG A 475 -16.34 -8.99 33.87
CA ARG A 475 -17.01 -8.69 35.14
C ARG A 475 -16.12 -8.93 36.36
N ARG A 476 -15.29 -9.98 36.35
CA ARG A 476 -14.35 -10.29 37.44
C ARG A 476 -13.24 -9.25 37.59
N LYS A 477 -12.96 -8.46 36.55
CA LYS A 477 -11.92 -7.42 36.57
C LYS A 477 -12.40 -6.07 37.13
N GLY A 478 -13.69 -5.95 37.47
CA GLY A 478 -14.28 -4.73 38.03
C GLY A 478 -15.22 -3.99 37.08
N LEU A 479 -15.84 -2.92 37.58
CA LEU A 479 -16.87 -2.16 36.85
C LEU A 479 -16.30 -1.48 35.60
N GLU A 480 -15.17 -0.79 35.76
CA GLU A 480 -14.51 -0.04 34.69
C GLU A 480 -14.08 -0.98 33.56
N ALA A 481 -13.43 -2.10 33.90
CA ALA A 481 -13.02 -3.11 32.92
C ALA A 481 -14.21 -3.75 32.20
N ALA A 482 -15.32 -3.96 32.90
CA ALA A 482 -16.54 -4.47 32.29
C ALA A 482 -17.17 -3.47 31.30
N VAL A 483 -17.20 -2.18 31.66
CA VAL A 483 -17.68 -1.11 30.77
C VAL A 483 -16.77 -0.95 29.55
N GLU A 484 -15.46 -0.84 29.75
CA GLU A 484 -14.49 -0.76 28.65
C GLU A 484 -14.62 -1.94 27.69
N TYR A 485 -14.87 -3.13 28.23
CA TYR A 485 -15.07 -4.33 27.41
C TYR A 485 -16.31 -4.22 26.53
N LEU A 486 -17.47 -3.87 27.10
CA LEU A 486 -18.72 -3.73 26.36
C LEU A 486 -18.66 -2.61 25.33
N CYS A 487 -17.99 -1.49 25.66
CA CYS A 487 -17.83 -0.34 24.78
C CYS A 487 -16.71 -0.51 23.73
N SER A 488 -15.94 -1.60 23.80
CA SER A 488 -14.90 -1.89 22.81
C SER A 488 -15.48 -2.08 21.41
N VAL A 489 -14.73 -1.72 20.37
CA VAL A 489 -15.12 -1.93 18.97
C VAL A 489 -15.37 -3.41 18.66
N ARG A 490 -14.70 -4.32 19.39
CA ARG A 490 -14.92 -5.78 19.26
C ARG A 490 -16.35 -6.18 19.65
N VAL A 491 -16.95 -5.50 20.62
CA VAL A 491 -18.26 -5.85 21.19
C VAL A 491 -19.35 -4.92 20.67
N MET A 492 -19.18 -3.61 20.85
CA MET A 492 -20.17 -2.60 20.45
C MET A 492 -20.17 -2.37 18.94
N GLY A 493 -19.04 -2.53 18.26
CA GLY A 493 -18.85 -2.14 16.87
C GLY A 493 -18.47 -0.67 16.71
N ARG A 494 -18.54 -0.15 15.48
CA ARG A 494 -18.06 1.20 15.10
C ARG A 494 -19.20 2.20 14.90
N ASN A 495 -20.17 2.18 15.80
CA ASN A 495 -21.32 3.07 15.74
C ASN A 495 -21.80 3.39 17.15
N LEU A 496 -21.60 4.63 17.61
CA LEU A 496 -22.11 5.08 18.90
C LEU A 496 -23.65 5.04 18.97
N ARG A 497 -24.34 5.09 17.83
CA ARG A 497 -25.80 5.09 17.75
C ARG A 497 -26.40 3.68 17.71
N ARG A 498 -25.65 2.66 18.09
CA ARG A 498 -26.16 1.29 18.19
C ARG A 498 -27.33 1.25 19.18
N ALA A 499 -28.48 0.71 18.75
CA ALA A 499 -29.74 0.81 19.48
C ALA A 499 -29.63 0.26 20.91
N GLU A 500 -28.96 -0.86 21.08
CA GLU A 500 -28.75 -1.52 22.37
C GLU A 500 -28.00 -0.62 23.37
N TYR A 501 -27.05 0.18 22.89
CA TYR A 501 -26.28 1.12 23.71
C TYR A 501 -27.08 2.39 24.01
N VAL A 502 -27.80 2.92 23.02
CA VAL A 502 -28.72 4.05 23.19
C VAL A 502 -29.77 3.75 24.27
N GLU A 503 -30.41 2.59 24.18
CA GLU A 503 -31.41 2.12 25.16
C GLU A 503 -30.80 2.02 26.56
N ALA A 504 -29.61 1.43 26.70
CA ALA A 504 -28.92 1.30 27.98
C ALA A 504 -28.64 2.66 28.62
N LEU A 505 -28.20 3.66 27.85
CA LEU A 505 -28.02 5.01 28.38
C LEU A 505 -29.35 5.67 28.77
N ALA A 506 -30.39 5.54 27.93
CA ALA A 506 -31.70 6.13 28.17
C ALA A 506 -32.40 5.55 29.42
N GLU A 507 -32.23 4.24 29.69
CA GLU A 507 -32.76 3.57 30.88
C GLU A 507 -32.30 4.23 32.19
N THR A 508 -31.09 4.80 32.22
CA THR A 508 -30.54 5.50 33.40
C THR A 508 -31.16 6.88 33.64
N LYS A 509 -31.83 7.45 32.63
CA LYS A 509 -32.32 8.84 32.58
C LYS A 509 -31.24 9.91 32.78
N ALA A 510 -29.96 9.56 32.79
CA ALA A 510 -28.85 10.49 33.01
C ALA A 510 -28.75 11.57 31.91
N PHE A 511 -29.08 11.21 30.67
CA PHE A 511 -28.98 12.06 29.49
C PHE A 511 -30.34 12.38 28.85
N GLY A 512 -31.44 12.19 29.59
CA GLY A 512 -32.79 12.44 29.11
C GLY A 512 -33.43 11.24 28.41
N SER A 513 -34.30 11.51 27.43
CA SER A 513 -35.03 10.48 26.68
C SER A 513 -34.14 9.76 25.67
N CYS A 514 -34.64 8.65 25.10
CA CYS A 514 -33.98 7.95 23.99
C CYS A 514 -33.63 8.91 22.83
N ALA A 515 -34.55 9.81 22.47
CA ALA A 515 -34.32 10.79 21.42
C ALA A 515 -33.26 11.86 21.78
N ASP A 516 -33.11 12.20 23.07
CA ASP A 516 -32.05 13.10 23.54
C ASP A 516 -30.67 12.43 23.43
N VAL A 517 -30.59 11.15 23.84
CA VAL A 517 -29.39 10.32 23.73
C VAL A 517 -28.97 10.16 22.27
N GLU A 518 -29.89 9.82 21.36
CA GLU A 518 -29.59 9.67 19.94
C GLU A 518 -29.03 10.96 19.33
N ARG A 519 -29.65 12.11 19.60
CA ARG A 519 -29.16 13.41 19.10
C ARG A 519 -27.79 13.77 19.66
N MET A 520 -27.54 13.45 20.94
CA MET A 520 -26.24 13.64 21.56
C MET A 520 -25.17 12.77 20.88
N LEU A 521 -25.44 11.48 20.72
CA LEU A 521 -24.50 10.52 20.13
C LEU A 521 -24.27 10.77 18.64
N GLU A 522 -25.26 11.29 17.90
CA GLU A 522 -25.08 11.68 16.50
C GLU A 522 -24.05 12.81 16.34
N LYS A 523 -24.10 13.83 17.19
CA LYS A 523 -23.11 14.93 17.19
C LYS A 523 -21.71 14.40 17.51
N TRP A 524 -21.61 13.54 18.51
CA TRP A 524 -20.34 12.92 18.89
C TRP A 524 -19.79 11.98 17.84
N GLU A 525 -20.62 11.14 17.22
CA GLU A 525 -20.19 10.22 16.15
C GLU A 525 -19.65 11.01 14.97
N ARG A 526 -20.35 12.07 14.55
CA ARG A 526 -19.86 12.97 13.50
C ARG A 526 -18.51 13.58 13.86
N ALA A 527 -18.35 14.09 15.08
CA ALA A 527 -17.09 14.69 15.50
C ALA A 527 -15.94 13.67 15.61
N VAL A 528 -16.15 12.55 16.31
CA VAL A 528 -15.18 11.46 16.44
C VAL A 528 -14.74 10.96 15.07
N SER A 529 -15.66 10.84 14.11
CA SER A 529 -15.37 10.41 12.74
C SER A 529 -14.45 11.37 11.97
N LEU A 530 -14.22 12.60 12.43
CA LEU A 530 -13.31 13.55 11.78
C LEU A 530 -11.96 13.68 12.49
N SER A 531 -11.78 13.01 13.64
CA SER A 531 -10.59 13.16 14.49
C SER A 531 -9.27 12.91 13.75
N GLY A 532 -9.15 11.79 13.02
CA GLY A 532 -7.98 11.47 12.21
C GLY A 532 -7.72 12.47 11.08
N THR A 533 -8.80 12.92 10.43
CA THR A 533 -8.75 13.95 9.39
C THR A 533 -8.25 15.29 9.95
N TYR A 534 -8.70 15.71 11.13
CA TYR A 534 -8.20 16.91 11.79
C TYR A 534 -6.70 16.84 12.07
N VAL A 535 -6.21 15.72 12.61
CA VAL A 535 -4.76 15.51 12.84
C VAL A 535 -4.00 15.62 11.53
N THR A 536 -4.44 14.90 10.49
CA THR A 536 -3.82 14.92 9.15
C THR A 536 -3.73 16.34 8.60
N LYS A 537 -4.84 17.10 8.64
CA LYS A 537 -4.90 18.49 8.16
C LYS A 537 -3.94 19.40 8.92
N ARG A 538 -3.83 19.23 10.24
CA ARG A 538 -2.92 20.03 11.07
C ARG A 538 -1.45 19.71 10.77
N VAL A 539 -1.09 18.44 10.63
CA VAL A 539 0.27 18.07 10.22
C VAL A 539 0.59 18.63 8.83
N TYR A 540 -0.36 18.56 7.90
CA TYR A 540 -0.22 19.15 6.57
C TYR A 540 0.06 20.66 6.65
N GLU A 541 -0.71 21.37 7.47
CA GLU A 541 -0.51 22.80 7.68
C GLU A 541 0.89 23.13 8.24
N ILE A 542 1.35 22.34 9.22
CA ILE A 542 2.65 22.53 9.87
C ILE A 542 3.81 22.41 8.86
N PHE A 543 3.76 21.46 7.93
CA PHE A 543 4.85 21.24 6.98
C PHE A 543 4.70 22.00 5.66
N PHE A 544 3.49 22.04 5.10
CA PHE A 544 3.29 22.36 3.69
C PHE A 544 2.44 23.59 3.42
N ALA A 545 1.78 24.17 4.44
CA ALA A 545 1.10 25.44 4.23
C ALA A 545 2.08 26.49 3.68
N PRO A 546 1.65 27.39 2.77
CA PRO A 546 2.54 28.35 2.14
C PRO A 546 3.35 29.20 3.11
N TRP A 547 2.80 29.51 4.29
CA TRP A 547 3.44 30.30 5.35
C TRP A 547 4.42 29.50 6.23
N ASN A 548 4.45 28.16 6.14
CA ASN A 548 5.36 27.30 6.89
C ASN A 548 6.41 26.62 6.01
N ARG A 549 6.12 26.35 4.73
CA ARG A 549 7.03 25.63 3.82
C ARG A 549 8.44 26.24 3.78
N GLY A 550 8.53 27.56 3.57
CA GLY A 550 9.82 28.26 3.52
C GLY A 550 10.61 28.22 4.83
N LYS A 551 9.92 28.06 5.97
CA LYS A 551 10.55 28.00 7.29
C LYS A 551 11.31 26.68 7.50
N TRP A 552 10.75 25.57 7.02
CA TRP A 552 11.46 24.29 7.02
C TRP A 552 12.69 24.30 6.11
N VAL A 553 12.63 24.99 4.97
CA VAL A 553 13.79 25.21 4.11
C VAL A 553 14.90 25.95 4.86
N GLU A 554 14.58 27.09 5.50
CA GLU A 554 15.57 27.84 6.30
C GLU A 554 16.09 27.04 7.50
N TYR A 555 15.22 26.26 8.15
CA TYR A 555 15.61 25.36 9.23
C TYR A 555 16.69 24.38 8.77
N LEU A 556 16.52 23.71 7.63
CA LEU A 556 17.51 22.76 7.10
C LEU A 556 18.81 23.44 6.67
N VAL A 557 18.73 24.61 6.04
CA VAL A 557 19.91 25.42 5.69
C VAL A 557 20.70 25.78 6.94
N LYS A 558 20.03 26.27 8.00
CA LYS A 558 20.68 26.68 9.25
C LYS A 558 21.24 25.49 10.05
N THR A 559 20.48 24.40 10.17
CA THR A 559 20.82 23.30 11.08
C THR A 559 21.76 22.26 10.45
N VAL A 560 21.64 21.99 9.15
CA VAL A 560 22.45 20.98 8.45
C VAL A 560 23.52 21.63 7.57
N GLY A 561 23.32 22.87 7.13
CA GLY A 561 24.24 23.58 6.25
C GLY A 561 24.21 23.04 4.82
N VAL A 562 23.01 22.78 4.30
CA VAL A 562 22.76 22.49 2.87
C VAL A 562 22.41 23.77 2.12
N ALA A 563 22.55 23.77 0.79
CA ALA A 563 22.08 24.87 -0.04
C ALA A 563 20.54 24.93 -0.06
N ARG A 564 19.98 26.08 -0.45
CA ARG A 564 18.53 26.31 -0.44
C ARG A 564 17.78 25.35 -1.37
N ASP A 565 18.28 25.16 -2.59
CA ASP A 565 17.74 24.23 -3.60
C ASP A 565 17.80 22.78 -3.10
N GLN A 566 18.87 22.40 -2.40
CA GLN A 566 18.99 21.10 -1.74
C GLN A 566 17.94 20.91 -0.63
N ALA A 567 17.68 21.94 0.17
CA ALA A 567 16.63 21.90 1.20
C ALA A 567 15.22 21.86 0.59
N GLU A 568 14.98 22.55 -0.52
CA GLU A 568 13.73 22.49 -1.28
C GLU A 568 13.50 21.08 -1.86
N LEU A 569 14.54 20.44 -2.42
CA LEU A 569 14.49 19.04 -2.87
C LEU A 569 14.17 18.07 -1.73
N VAL A 570 14.73 18.29 -0.53
CA VAL A 570 14.45 17.46 0.65
C VAL A 570 12.98 17.56 1.05
N LEU A 571 12.43 18.77 1.07
CA LEU A 571 11.03 18.98 1.45
C LEU A 571 10.05 18.48 0.39
N ASP A 572 10.44 18.53 -0.89
CA ASP A 572 9.69 17.91 -2.00
C ASP A 572 9.53 16.40 -1.82
N ARG A 573 10.53 15.73 -1.23
CA ARG A 573 10.56 14.27 -1.03
C ARG A 573 9.92 13.78 0.27
N PHE A 574 9.09 14.60 0.90
CA PHE A 574 8.39 14.25 2.12
C PHE A 574 6.88 14.35 1.93
N ASP A 575 6.19 13.23 2.01
CA ASP A 575 4.73 13.16 1.86
C ASP A 575 4.05 12.81 3.18
N LEU A 576 2.86 13.39 3.40
CA LEU A 576 1.90 12.78 4.31
C LEU A 576 1.18 11.64 3.61
N LEU A 577 0.89 10.61 4.39
CA LEU A 577 0.23 9.42 3.93
C LEU A 577 -1.00 9.17 4.81
N PRO A 578 -2.12 9.87 4.55
CA PRO A 578 -3.38 9.58 5.23
C PRO A 578 -3.79 8.16 4.86
N ALA A 579 -3.96 7.29 5.87
CA ALA A 579 -4.40 5.92 5.66
C ALA A 579 -5.83 5.74 6.17
N SER A 580 -6.81 5.95 5.27
CA SER A 580 -8.20 5.57 5.54
C SER A 580 -8.50 4.17 4.99
N LYS A 581 -9.28 3.41 5.76
CA LYS A 581 -9.73 2.06 5.41
C LYS A 581 -11.21 1.85 5.69
N ARG A 582 -11.95 2.93 5.95
CA ARG A 582 -13.23 2.87 6.67
C ARG A 582 -14.26 3.75 6.03
N LYS A 583 -13.94 5.03 5.84
CA LYS A 583 -14.87 6.04 5.33
C LYS A 583 -14.24 6.72 4.14
N SER A 584 -14.85 6.55 2.97
CA SER A 584 -14.37 7.14 1.71
C SER A 584 -14.18 8.66 1.80
N ILE A 585 -14.99 9.34 2.60
CA ILE A 585 -14.89 10.79 2.82
C ILE A 585 -13.54 11.23 3.39
N ASP A 586 -12.84 10.39 4.17
CA ASP A 586 -11.53 10.74 4.72
C ASP A 586 -10.49 10.94 3.61
N THR A 587 -10.51 10.06 2.60
CA THR A 587 -9.68 10.20 1.39
C THR A 587 -10.04 11.51 0.69
N LEU A 588 -11.33 11.73 0.41
CA LEU A 588 -11.79 12.90 -0.35
C LEU A 588 -11.48 14.23 0.35
N LEU A 589 -11.46 14.24 1.69
CA LEU A 589 -11.11 15.40 2.51
C LEU A 589 -9.60 15.64 2.66
N THR A 590 -8.75 14.73 2.19
CA THR A 590 -7.29 14.80 2.38
C THR A 590 -6.50 14.79 1.07
N LEU A 591 -7.15 15.06 -0.07
CA LEU A 591 -6.48 15.19 -1.37
C LEU A 591 -5.64 16.48 -1.45
N SER A 592 -4.44 16.37 -2.03
CA SER A 592 -3.57 17.51 -2.37
C SER A 592 -2.57 17.14 -3.46
N SER A 593 -2.30 18.10 -4.34
CA SER A 593 -1.25 17.97 -5.36
C SER A 593 0.16 18.10 -4.80
N ILE A 594 0.30 18.57 -3.55
CA ILE A 594 1.57 18.86 -2.90
C ILE A 594 1.73 17.93 -1.71
N ASN A 595 2.78 17.10 -1.74
CA ASN A 595 3.25 16.35 -0.58
C ASN A 595 2.20 15.47 0.14
N VAL A 596 1.26 14.89 -0.60
CA VAL A 596 0.31 13.90 -0.10
C VAL A 596 0.23 12.70 -1.03
N THR A 597 0.32 11.50 -0.45
CA THR A 597 0.00 10.23 -1.10
C THR A 597 -1.07 9.52 -0.27
N ASN A 598 -2.30 9.43 -0.74
CA ASN A 598 -3.35 8.68 -0.05
C ASN A 598 -3.15 7.17 -0.24
N THR A 599 -3.16 6.38 0.84
CA THR A 599 -2.94 4.93 0.75
C THR A 599 -4.10 4.14 1.31
N GLU A 600 -4.59 3.19 0.53
CA GLU A 600 -5.94 2.64 0.74
C GLU A 600 -5.99 1.12 0.64
N PHE A 601 -6.89 0.52 1.42
CA PHE A 601 -7.19 -0.90 1.34
C PHE A 601 -8.06 -1.21 0.10
N PRO A 602 -7.99 -2.43 -0.49
CA PRO A 602 -8.64 -2.69 -1.78
C PRO A 602 -10.17 -2.51 -1.80
N ASP A 603 -10.89 -2.78 -0.72
CA ASP A 603 -12.33 -2.54 -0.61
C ASP A 603 -12.66 -1.06 -0.43
N HIS A 604 -11.84 -0.34 0.34
CA HIS A 604 -11.96 1.10 0.52
C HIS A 604 -11.78 1.86 -0.80
N GLN A 605 -10.89 1.39 -1.68
CA GLN A 605 -10.74 1.95 -3.03
C GLN A 605 -12.06 1.94 -3.81
N LEU A 606 -12.79 0.82 -3.74
CA LEU A 606 -14.09 0.70 -4.39
C LEU A 606 -15.11 1.68 -3.78
N ASN A 607 -15.16 1.78 -2.44
CA ASN A 607 -16.04 2.71 -1.75
C ASN A 607 -15.75 4.18 -2.10
N VAL A 608 -14.48 4.53 -2.37
CA VAL A 608 -14.08 5.87 -2.80
C VAL A 608 -14.52 6.14 -4.23
N VAL A 609 -14.36 5.18 -5.16
CA VAL A 609 -14.87 5.31 -6.54
C VAL A 609 -16.38 5.57 -6.52
N GLU A 610 -17.12 4.80 -5.72
CA GLU A 610 -18.57 4.98 -5.56
C GLU A 610 -18.90 6.36 -4.98
N ALA A 611 -18.25 6.75 -3.87
CA ALA A 611 -18.50 8.02 -3.21
C ALA A 611 -18.08 9.26 -4.05
N ALA A 612 -17.11 9.11 -4.94
CA ALA A 612 -16.67 10.16 -5.85
C ALA A 612 -17.57 10.31 -7.09
N THR A 613 -18.54 9.39 -7.29
CA THR A 613 -19.45 9.45 -8.43
C THR A 613 -20.27 10.73 -8.39
N GLY A 614 -20.21 11.52 -9.47
CA GLY A 614 -20.92 12.79 -9.60
C GLY A 614 -20.19 14.00 -8.99
N LEU A 615 -19.06 13.80 -8.28
CA LEU A 615 -18.26 14.92 -7.77
C LEU A 615 -17.34 15.49 -8.85
N SER A 616 -17.16 16.82 -8.81
CA SER A 616 -16.15 17.48 -9.63
C SER A 616 -14.76 17.28 -9.02
N LEU A 617 -13.79 16.95 -9.87
CA LEU A 617 -12.38 16.91 -9.49
C LEU A 617 -11.87 18.26 -8.94
N GLU A 618 -12.42 19.37 -9.42
CA GLU A 618 -12.02 20.71 -8.94
C GLU A 618 -12.55 21.01 -7.54
N GLU A 619 -13.73 20.49 -7.19
CA GLU A 619 -14.27 20.59 -5.82
C GLU A 619 -13.41 19.83 -4.82
N LEU A 620 -12.75 18.76 -5.27
CA LEU A 620 -11.87 17.90 -4.49
C LEU A 620 -10.41 18.38 -4.43
N ARG A 621 -10.03 19.32 -5.29
CA ARG A 621 -8.65 19.84 -5.36
C ARG A 621 -8.27 20.53 -4.05
N GLU A 622 -7.07 20.20 -3.55
CA GLU A 622 -6.51 20.73 -2.28
C GLU A 622 -7.46 20.60 -1.07
N SER A 623 -8.32 19.58 -1.05
CA SER A 623 -9.24 19.32 0.06
C SER A 623 -8.55 19.30 1.42
N VAL A 624 -7.30 18.80 1.51
CA VAL A 624 -6.55 18.77 2.77
C VAL A 624 -6.40 20.16 3.40
N ALA A 625 -6.22 21.21 2.60
CA ALA A 625 -6.03 22.58 3.07
C ALA A 625 -7.36 23.32 3.34
N LYS A 626 -8.49 22.78 2.87
CA LYS A 626 -9.82 23.39 3.11
C LYS A 626 -10.25 23.17 4.56
N PRO A 627 -10.79 24.21 5.23
CA PRO A 627 -11.32 24.07 6.58
C PRO A 627 -12.50 23.12 6.59
N LEU A 628 -12.64 22.34 7.67
CA LEU A 628 -13.84 21.56 7.92
C LEU A 628 -14.90 22.47 8.54
N SER A 629 -16.16 22.35 8.10
CA SER A 629 -17.27 23.18 8.58
C SER A 629 -17.92 22.57 9.82
N GLY A 630 -18.19 23.40 10.83
CA GLY A 630 -18.99 23.05 12.01
C GLY A 630 -18.23 23.19 13.32
N ASN A 631 -18.82 22.66 14.41
CA ASN A 631 -18.30 22.75 15.77
C ASN A 631 -17.66 21.42 16.24
N GLU A 632 -17.33 20.52 15.30
CA GLU A 632 -16.79 19.19 15.60
C GLU A 632 -15.44 19.28 16.30
N LEU A 633 -14.59 20.24 15.91
CA LEU A 633 -13.31 20.44 16.57
C LEU A 633 -13.50 20.86 18.03
N GLU A 634 -14.40 21.81 18.31
CA GLU A 634 -14.70 22.26 19.68
C GLU A 634 -15.18 21.11 20.56
N LEU A 635 -15.99 20.20 19.99
CA LEU A 635 -16.49 19.01 20.67
C LEU A 635 -15.35 18.01 20.94
N LEU A 636 -14.53 17.73 19.93
CA LEU A 636 -13.36 16.85 20.06
C LEU A 636 -12.36 17.34 21.10
N MET A 637 -12.14 18.66 21.21
CA MET A 637 -11.25 19.27 22.19
C MET A 637 -11.69 19.07 23.66
N GLN A 638 -12.89 18.54 23.90
CA GLN A 638 -13.35 18.12 25.23
C GLN A 638 -12.88 16.70 25.60
N LEU A 639 -12.30 15.95 24.65
CA LEU A 639 -11.73 14.63 24.87
C LEU A 639 -10.22 14.74 25.10
N GLU A 640 -9.76 14.37 26.30
CA GLU A 640 -8.34 14.46 26.67
C GLU A 640 -7.42 13.73 25.68
N ASP A 641 -7.80 12.52 25.25
CA ASP A 641 -7.00 11.75 24.31
C ASP A 641 -7.00 12.32 22.89
N PHE A 642 -8.01 13.11 22.51
CA PHE A 642 -7.96 13.88 21.25
C PHE A 642 -7.07 15.11 21.39
N VAL A 643 -7.13 15.84 22.51
CA VAL A 643 -6.22 16.96 22.78
C VAL A 643 -4.76 16.49 22.69
N LYS A 644 -4.45 15.34 23.30
CA LYS A 644 -3.15 14.66 23.20
C LYS A 644 -2.74 14.31 21.76
N ALA A 645 -3.70 13.94 20.92
CA ALA A 645 -3.45 13.64 19.51
C ALA A 645 -3.23 14.91 18.67
N TYR A 646 -4.01 15.94 18.94
CA TYR A 646 -4.15 17.09 18.06
C TYR A 646 -3.21 18.25 18.40
N GLU A 647 -2.83 18.40 19.67
CA GLU A 647 -1.88 19.44 20.08
C GLU A 647 -0.42 18.98 19.94
N ALA A 648 0.46 19.97 19.82
CA ALA A 648 1.90 19.75 19.95
C ALA A 648 2.25 19.38 21.40
N SER A 649 3.23 18.50 21.57
CA SER A 649 3.93 18.26 22.83
C SER A 649 4.89 19.42 23.11
N PRO A 650 5.43 19.56 24.33
CA PRO A 650 6.46 20.56 24.63
C PRO A 650 7.66 20.48 23.68
N GLU A 651 8.15 19.29 23.38
CA GLU A 651 9.28 19.05 22.46
C GLU A 651 8.92 19.42 21.01
N THR A 652 7.67 19.18 20.62
CA THR A 652 7.18 19.58 19.30
C THR A 652 7.08 21.11 19.20
N ALA A 653 6.56 21.78 20.23
CA ALA A 653 6.46 23.23 20.26
C ALA A 653 7.85 23.90 20.23
N GLU A 654 8.83 23.33 20.93
CA GLU A 654 10.23 23.77 20.88
C GLU A 654 10.80 23.65 19.46
N LEU A 655 10.65 22.48 18.82
CA LEU A 655 11.10 22.27 17.44
C LEU A 655 10.44 23.26 16.46
N LEU A 656 9.13 23.52 16.60
CA LEU A 656 8.43 24.47 15.75
C LEU A 656 8.96 25.89 15.94
N SER A 657 9.26 26.28 17.18
CA SER A 657 9.92 27.56 17.49
C SER A 657 11.30 27.66 16.86
N GLU A 658 12.12 26.61 16.94
CA GLU A 658 13.43 26.54 16.28
C GLU A 658 13.34 26.67 14.76
N ALA A 659 12.31 26.09 14.15
CA ALA A 659 12.01 26.23 12.73
C ALA A 659 11.46 27.63 12.38
N GLY A 660 11.12 28.47 13.35
CA GLY A 660 10.54 29.81 13.14
C GLY A 660 9.02 29.80 12.90
N ILE A 661 8.35 28.71 13.23
CA ILE A 661 6.88 28.57 13.20
C ILE A 661 6.31 29.22 14.47
N LYS A 662 5.44 30.22 14.31
CA LYS A 662 4.95 31.09 15.41
C LYS A 662 3.51 30.80 15.80
N GLN A 663 2.82 30.00 14.98
CA GLN A 663 1.46 29.59 15.20
C GLN A 663 1.37 28.74 16.47
N ASP A 664 0.31 28.94 17.25
CA ASP A 664 0.05 28.14 18.44
C ASP A 664 -0.67 26.84 18.05
N TYR A 665 0.01 25.72 18.22
CA TYR A 665 -0.52 24.37 18.02
C TYR A 665 -0.79 23.66 19.35
N GLY A 666 -0.83 24.39 20.47
CA GLY A 666 -0.99 23.83 21.81
C GLY A 666 0.32 23.27 22.39
N HIS A 667 0.23 22.73 23.61
CA HIS A 667 1.38 22.19 24.35
C HIS A 667 1.03 20.94 25.18
N ARG A 668 -0.17 20.37 24.96
CA ARG A 668 -0.71 19.23 25.72
C ARG A 668 -0.64 17.90 24.95
N GLY A 669 0.11 17.88 23.85
CA GLY A 669 0.38 16.68 23.05
C GLY A 669 1.23 15.65 23.80
N VAL A 670 1.22 14.40 23.32
CA VAL A 670 1.98 13.29 23.93
C VAL A 670 3.48 13.45 23.70
N SER A 671 4.26 13.52 24.78
CA SER A 671 5.72 13.49 24.74
C SER A 671 6.27 12.15 24.23
N PRO A 672 7.45 12.10 23.59
CA PRO A 672 8.02 10.87 23.03
C PRO A 672 8.10 9.68 23.99
N ASN A 673 8.44 9.92 25.25
CA ASN A 673 8.58 8.85 26.25
C ASN A 673 7.24 8.18 26.60
N ASP A 674 6.11 8.86 26.33
CA ASP A 674 4.76 8.39 26.62
C ASP A 674 4.06 7.80 25.38
N TRP A 675 4.71 7.80 24.21
CA TRP A 675 4.14 7.17 23.02
C TRP A 675 3.77 5.69 23.21
N PRO A 676 4.55 4.84 23.93
CA PRO A 676 4.20 3.43 24.12
C PRO A 676 2.93 3.24 24.96
N SER A 677 2.62 4.18 25.86
CA SER A 677 1.47 4.11 26.77
C SER A 677 0.23 4.80 26.21
N TYR A 678 0.38 5.63 25.17
CA TYR A 678 -0.75 6.28 24.52
C TYR A 678 -1.74 5.25 23.94
N GLY A 679 -3.01 5.36 24.30
CA GLY A 679 -4.03 4.35 24.09
C GLY A 679 -4.09 3.70 22.70
N PRO A 680 -4.22 4.46 21.59
CA PRO A 680 -4.27 3.85 20.25
C PRO A 680 -2.94 3.19 19.85
N CYS A 681 -1.81 3.72 20.31
CA CYS A 681 -0.48 3.16 20.09
C CYS A 681 -0.32 1.82 20.80
N ALA A 682 -0.57 1.77 22.11
CA ALA A 682 -0.46 0.56 22.92
C ALA A 682 -1.36 -0.58 22.39
N LYS A 683 -2.60 -0.26 21.99
CA LYS A 683 -3.55 -1.22 21.40
C LYS A 683 -3.03 -1.78 20.07
N THR A 684 -2.62 -0.92 19.15
CA THR A 684 -2.19 -1.34 17.81
C THR A 684 -0.85 -2.07 17.84
N LEU A 685 0.08 -1.64 18.69
CA LEU A 685 1.37 -2.31 18.87
C LEU A 685 1.15 -3.76 19.31
N ARG A 686 0.26 -3.99 20.28
CA ARG A 686 -0.09 -5.34 20.74
C ARG A 686 -0.70 -6.18 19.61
N GLU A 687 -1.63 -5.61 18.84
CA GLU A 687 -2.25 -6.30 17.71
C GLU A 687 -1.22 -6.72 16.65
N PHE A 688 -0.33 -5.79 16.26
CA PHE A 688 0.68 -6.04 15.23
C PHE A 688 1.75 -7.03 15.70
N THR A 689 2.19 -6.93 16.95
CA THR A 689 3.12 -7.90 17.54
C THR A 689 2.52 -9.30 17.57
N ASN A 690 1.27 -9.45 18.00
CA ASN A 690 0.61 -10.76 18.03
C ASN A 690 0.46 -11.36 16.63
N ALA A 691 0.09 -10.54 15.64
CA ALA A 691 -0.04 -10.99 14.26
C ALA A 691 1.31 -11.38 13.65
N TYR A 692 2.38 -10.62 13.95
CA TYR A 692 3.75 -10.97 13.57
C TYR A 692 4.18 -12.32 14.17
N LEU A 693 3.97 -12.52 15.46
CA LEU A 693 4.31 -13.78 16.13
C LEU A 693 3.55 -14.98 15.54
N ALA A 694 2.28 -14.81 15.18
CA ALA A 694 1.49 -15.85 14.53
C ALA A 694 2.02 -16.19 13.13
N PHE A 695 2.40 -15.19 12.34
CA PHE A 695 3.03 -15.41 11.03
C PHE A 695 4.39 -16.11 11.18
N ARG A 696 5.22 -15.64 12.11
CA ARG A 696 6.52 -16.23 12.42
C ARG A 696 6.42 -17.72 12.75
N SER A 697 5.44 -18.12 13.55
CA SER A 697 5.22 -19.54 13.87
C SER A 697 4.95 -20.40 12.63
N LYS A 698 4.13 -19.92 11.68
CA LYS A 698 3.88 -20.64 10.41
C LYS A 698 5.15 -20.79 9.57
N VAL A 699 5.99 -19.75 9.53
CA VAL A 699 7.25 -19.78 8.78
C VAL A 699 8.24 -20.79 9.41
N ILE A 700 8.31 -20.87 10.74
CA ILE A 700 9.13 -21.87 11.44
C ILE A 700 8.65 -23.28 11.11
N GLU A 701 7.33 -23.52 11.09
CA GLU A 701 6.78 -24.83 10.73
C GLU A 701 7.24 -25.25 9.33
N LEU A 702 7.17 -24.34 8.35
CA LEU A 702 7.67 -24.60 7.00
C LEU A 702 9.18 -24.85 6.98
N ALA A 703 9.97 -24.08 7.74
CA ALA A 703 11.42 -24.24 7.79
C ALA A 703 11.85 -25.60 8.34
N LYS A 704 11.06 -26.22 9.22
CA LYS A 704 11.30 -27.59 9.73
C LYS A 704 11.05 -28.69 8.70
N GLU A 705 10.33 -28.38 7.63
CA GLU A 705 10.06 -29.31 6.52
C GLU A 705 11.11 -29.23 5.41
N VAL A 706 12.00 -28.24 5.46
CA VAL A 706 13.10 -27.99 4.53
C VAL A 706 14.38 -28.61 5.10
#